data_AF-A0A3L6REQ6-F1
#
_entry.id   AF-A0A3L6REQ6-F1
#
_cell.length_a   1.000
_cell.length_b   1.000
_cell.length_c   1.000
_cell.angle_alpha   90.00
_cell.angle_beta   90.00
_cell.angle_gamma   90.00
#
_symmetry.space_group_name_H-M   'P 1'
#
loop_
_entity.id
_entity.type
_entity.pdbx_description
1 polymer ?
#
loop_
_entity_poly.entity_id
_entity_poly.type
_entity_poly.pdbx_seq_one_letter_code
_entity_poly.pdbx_strand_id
1 'polypeptide(L)'
;MRPPVRAVVSSSLPAEIVPALASWLDGHGRLSGHTRTHAATNGRRRPGVTKPTRTPAITTRPDGPSRAADMYGWPPKPTRSSHVRATQIFEIARATSSRAALVAAALFVVAGCAAAEAGPPQRILVDTDTDTDDLLALLYILKQSRSEFDLKVFHSGIPITLVPLDATNTIPINEEFFYEFQRHQSTYEAQYCFKSLKMARDTWFHDRFYTSYFMWDSFTSGVAISSMLNDKNGEFGNDFAELEYMNITVITSNKPYGVHDGSNPLFDGRTTPKFGLQKGGVHSGHVQTGIMDSFCRIKGSNKGRCEALNGPENSGSFDFKAQFPFYREILYKPDFKHKYLGRPVIVDMDMSPGDFMSLIYLLKAPIEVIDVKGILVSGNGWANVASIDIIYDILHMMGRDDIPVGRGNTTALGTPSLGCHYVSIIPQGSGGLIDSDTLYGLPLSLPRSPRRYTSENSVKYGAPRNTDHPELRQPLAFEVWQTIEEQLDPNEKITILTNGPLTNLANIVLSDRDAISVIEKVYLVGGHIRDENDSKGNVFTVPSNRYAEFNVLLDPLAAKTVLESSLDITLIPLVSQRKAASFQFILHALKHVDHTPESGFVRHLLLLLYDLQQKHRLYNHMDMFLGEVLGAVYLVEGLNIKPSLQAKSISIVSNSTISTDGQIVINKESANSVKVLGDFSSEEYYKRVANSLGNMKQTAVITSFEEQTIIWSRPPVKLEA
;
A
#
# COMPACT_ATOMS: atom_id res chain seq x y z
N MET A 1 33.67 9.88 -23.87
CA MET A 1 32.69 10.00 -22.75
C MET A 1 33.15 11.13 -21.85
N ARG A 2 32.25 11.89 -21.21
CA ARG A 2 32.63 12.76 -20.09
C ARG A 2 32.73 11.87 -18.82
N PRO A 3 33.71 12.10 -17.92
CA PRO A 3 33.76 11.38 -16.65
C PRO A 3 32.60 11.81 -15.72
N PRO A 4 32.28 11.04 -14.67
CA PRO A 4 31.30 11.43 -13.64
C PRO A 4 31.66 12.75 -12.96
N VAL A 5 30.67 13.36 -12.30
CA VAL A 5 30.79 14.62 -11.57
C VAL A 5 30.43 14.42 -10.10
N ARG A 6 31.13 15.11 -9.20
CA ARG A 6 30.88 15.15 -7.76
C ARG A 6 30.53 16.57 -7.34
N ALA A 7 29.51 16.71 -6.49
CA ALA A 7 29.28 17.95 -5.74
C ALA A 7 30.21 18.08 -4.53
N VAL A 8 30.80 19.27 -4.36
CA VAL A 8 31.65 19.67 -3.24
C VAL A 8 31.15 21.03 -2.73
N VAL A 9 31.07 21.21 -1.41
CA VAL A 9 30.60 22.46 -0.81
C VAL A 9 31.81 23.34 -0.46
N SER A 10 31.92 24.49 -1.12
CA SER A 10 32.92 25.50 -0.77
C SER A 10 32.59 26.15 0.57
N SER A 11 33.62 26.37 1.39
CA SER A 11 33.51 26.68 2.82
C SER A 11 32.88 28.05 3.17
N SER A 12 32.45 28.83 2.18
CA SER A 12 31.76 30.11 2.35
C SER A 12 30.24 30.07 2.10
N LEU A 13 29.69 29.03 1.48
CA LEU A 13 28.27 29.00 1.08
C LEU A 13 27.21 28.77 2.20
N PRO A 14 27.45 28.02 3.30
CA PRO A 14 26.36 27.53 4.16
C PRO A 14 25.42 28.59 4.77
N ALA A 15 25.89 29.83 4.96
CA ALA A 15 25.10 30.90 5.59
C ALA A 15 24.12 31.61 4.63
N GLU A 16 24.35 31.55 3.31
CA GLU A 16 23.54 32.30 2.33
C GLU A 16 22.49 31.43 1.63
N ILE A 17 22.69 30.10 1.59
CA ILE A 17 21.75 29.13 1.00
C ILE A 17 20.43 29.05 1.81
N VAL A 18 20.50 29.11 3.14
CA VAL A 18 19.35 28.80 4.02
C VAL A 18 18.12 29.71 3.78
N PRO A 19 18.23 31.05 3.76
CA PRO A 19 17.07 31.91 3.48
C PRO A 19 16.61 31.82 2.02
N ALA A 20 17.55 31.60 1.09
CA ALA A 20 17.25 31.48 -0.33
C ALA A 20 16.40 30.23 -0.63
N LEU A 21 16.74 29.08 -0.02
CA LEU A 21 16.03 27.82 -0.22
C LEU A 21 14.56 27.91 0.26
N ALA A 22 14.32 28.53 1.42
CA ALA A 22 12.97 28.73 1.97
C ALA A 22 12.10 29.62 1.07
N SER A 23 12.62 30.76 0.60
CA SER A 23 11.92 31.65 -0.35
C SER A 23 11.65 30.98 -1.71
N TRP A 24 12.55 30.08 -2.12
CA TRP A 24 12.48 29.41 -3.42
C TRP A 24 11.51 28.23 -3.45
N LEU A 25 11.40 27.45 -2.37
CA LEU A 25 10.35 26.43 -2.21
C LEU A 25 8.94 27.04 -2.31
N ASP A 26 8.79 28.29 -1.84
CA ASP A 26 7.55 29.06 -1.98
C ASP A 26 7.36 29.71 -3.35
N GLY A 27 8.37 29.66 -4.23
CA GLY A 27 8.28 30.06 -5.64
C GLY A 27 8.75 31.48 -5.99
N HIS A 28 9.42 32.18 -5.07
CA HIS A 28 9.76 33.60 -5.23
C HIS A 28 11.28 33.88 -5.42
N GLY A 29 11.92 33.27 -6.43
CA GLY A 29 13.27 33.70 -6.80
C GLY A 29 13.98 32.98 -7.97
N ARG A 30 15.01 33.66 -8.49
CA ARG A 30 16.20 33.07 -9.13
C ARG A 30 17.43 33.62 -8.40
N LEU A 31 18.46 32.81 -8.20
CA LEU A 31 19.77 33.29 -7.77
C LEU A 31 20.38 34.14 -8.91
N SER A 32 20.86 35.34 -8.60
CA SER A 32 21.44 36.28 -9.56
C SER A 32 22.97 36.21 -9.54
N GLY A 33 23.54 35.56 -10.56
CA GLY A 33 24.98 35.32 -10.68
C GLY A 33 25.84 36.57 -10.47
N HIS A 34 26.85 36.47 -9.60
CA HIS A 34 27.76 37.57 -9.32
C HIS A 34 28.95 37.58 -10.30
N THR A 35 28.98 38.60 -11.16
CA THR A 35 30.11 38.85 -12.06
C THR A 35 31.37 39.25 -11.28
N ARG A 36 32.46 38.49 -11.46
CA ARG A 36 33.77 38.83 -10.92
C ARG A 36 34.23 40.19 -11.46
N THR A 37 34.46 41.16 -10.57
CA THR A 37 35.13 42.42 -10.90
C THR A 37 36.38 42.60 -10.05
N HIS A 38 37.45 43.14 -10.63
CA HIS A 38 38.75 43.27 -9.99
C HIS A 38 38.81 44.46 -9.00
N ALA A 39 39.71 44.38 -8.03
CA ALA A 39 39.81 45.30 -6.90
C ALA A 39 40.33 46.70 -7.26
N ALA A 40 39.77 47.74 -6.60
CA ALA A 40 40.36 49.08 -6.52
C ALA A 40 39.97 49.84 -5.22
N THR A 41 40.84 49.78 -4.21
CA THR A 41 41.20 50.83 -3.21
C THR A 41 40.16 51.77 -2.54
N ASN A 42 40.38 51.95 -1.22
CA ASN A 42 40.13 53.14 -0.38
C ASN A 42 38.71 53.43 0.17
N GLY A 43 38.63 53.76 1.48
CA GLY A 43 37.43 54.35 2.10
C GLY A 43 37.23 54.12 3.61
N ARG A 44 38.07 54.69 4.49
CA ARG A 44 37.85 54.61 5.96
C ARG A 44 36.61 55.41 6.39
N ARG A 45 35.74 54.84 7.25
CA ARG A 45 35.49 55.36 8.64
C ARG A 45 34.58 54.46 9.50
N ARG A 46 34.85 54.50 10.80
CA ARG A 46 34.14 53.94 11.98
C ARG A 46 33.60 55.13 12.81
N PRO A 47 32.91 54.94 13.97
CA PRO A 47 31.88 53.97 14.38
C PRO A 47 30.68 54.70 15.09
N GLY A 48 29.74 54.01 15.78
CA GLY A 48 28.81 54.75 16.67
C GLY A 48 27.64 54.06 17.41
N VAL A 49 27.86 52.93 18.09
CA VAL A 49 27.17 52.44 19.32
C VAL A 49 25.89 53.15 19.84
N THR A 50 24.77 52.42 20.03
CA THR A 50 24.06 52.27 21.35
C THR A 50 22.88 51.28 21.34
N LYS A 51 22.70 50.55 22.46
CA LYS A 51 21.44 49.94 22.96
C LYS A 51 21.04 50.73 24.23
N PRO A 52 19.76 50.73 24.68
CA PRO A 52 19.40 49.78 25.75
C PRO A 52 17.94 49.26 25.74
N THR A 53 17.67 48.34 26.66
CA THR A 53 16.41 47.60 26.91
C THR A 53 15.46 48.29 27.90
N ARG A 54 14.17 47.87 27.94
CA ARG A 54 13.44 47.54 29.19
C ARG A 54 12.05 46.88 29.01
N THR A 55 11.60 46.24 30.09
CA THR A 55 10.36 45.46 30.36
C THR A 55 9.86 45.86 31.79
N PRO A 56 8.80 45.30 32.44
CA PRO A 56 7.66 44.43 32.02
C PRO A 56 6.24 44.77 32.64
N ALA A 57 5.21 43.98 32.26
CA ALA A 57 3.97 43.60 33.05
C ALA A 57 2.92 44.71 33.40
N ILE A 58 1.69 44.51 33.94
CA ILE A 58 0.98 43.48 34.76
C ILE A 58 -0.57 43.43 34.43
N THR A 59 -1.24 42.24 34.49
CA THR A 59 -2.70 41.82 34.65
C THR A 59 -3.89 42.69 34.15
N THR A 60 -5.13 42.21 33.81
CA THR A 60 -6.13 41.41 34.60
C THR A 60 -7.21 40.65 33.74
N ARG A 61 -8.19 40.01 34.42
CA ARG A 61 -9.47 39.33 34.00
C ARG A 61 -10.60 39.77 35.00
N PRO A 62 -11.94 39.46 34.90
CA PRO A 62 -12.61 38.27 34.32
C PRO A 62 -14.04 38.46 33.68
N ASP A 63 -14.80 37.36 33.56
CA ASP A 63 -16.28 37.17 33.46
C ASP A 63 -17.10 37.35 32.14
N GLY A 64 -18.31 36.76 32.09
CA GLY A 64 -19.30 36.68 30.97
C GLY A 64 -20.75 36.87 31.48
N PRO A 65 -21.85 36.24 30.93
CA PRO A 65 -21.99 35.32 29.79
C PRO A 65 -23.27 35.47 28.86
N SER A 66 -23.36 34.63 27.80
CA SER A 66 -24.59 33.99 27.23
C SER A 66 -25.50 34.63 26.11
N ARG A 67 -26.05 33.71 25.27
CA ARG A 67 -27.31 33.70 24.45
C ARG A 67 -27.46 34.37 23.05
N ALA A 68 -27.48 33.48 22.03
CA ALA A 68 -28.60 33.18 21.09
C ALA A 68 -28.92 34.03 19.82
N ALA A 69 -29.51 33.35 18.81
CA ALA A 69 -30.25 33.84 17.62
C ALA A 69 -29.44 34.54 16.49
N ASP A 70 -29.79 34.49 15.17
CA ASP A 70 -30.63 33.55 14.37
C ASP A 70 -30.47 33.78 12.83
N MET A 71 -31.13 32.95 12.00
CA MET A 71 -31.74 33.25 10.67
C MET A 71 -30.94 33.61 9.39
N TYR A 72 -31.04 32.71 8.38
CA TYR A 72 -31.22 32.91 6.91
C TYR A 72 -30.16 33.65 6.03
N GLY A 73 -30.08 33.44 4.70
CA GLY A 73 -30.96 32.64 3.84
C GLY A 73 -30.50 32.40 2.38
N TRP A 74 -31.43 31.86 1.58
CA TRP A 74 -31.31 31.30 0.20
C TRP A 74 -31.41 32.39 -0.90
N PRO A 75 -31.25 32.11 -2.24
CA PRO A 75 -32.27 31.40 -3.04
C PRO A 75 -31.68 30.58 -4.26
N PRO A 76 -32.37 30.26 -5.39
CA PRO A 76 -32.67 28.85 -5.71
C PRO A 76 -32.40 28.37 -7.17
N LYS A 77 -32.75 27.10 -7.46
CA LYS A 77 -32.82 26.50 -8.81
C LYS A 77 -34.18 26.74 -9.51
N PRO A 78 -34.26 26.72 -10.84
CA PRO A 78 -35.48 26.43 -11.61
C PRO A 78 -35.47 25.03 -12.28
N THR A 79 -36.63 24.58 -12.75
CA THR A 79 -36.88 23.35 -13.56
C THR A 79 -38.06 23.64 -14.54
N ARG A 80 -38.57 22.78 -15.44
CA ARG A 80 -38.48 21.31 -15.68
C ARG A 80 -38.97 21.01 -17.12
N SER A 81 -38.92 19.73 -17.56
CA SER A 81 -39.76 19.11 -18.63
C SER A 81 -39.60 19.60 -20.09
N SER A 82 -39.94 18.83 -21.16
CA SER A 82 -40.19 17.37 -21.32
C SER A 82 -40.38 16.96 -22.79
N HIS A 83 -39.87 15.77 -23.19
CA HIS A 83 -40.21 14.99 -24.41
C HIS A 83 -39.78 15.66 -25.75
N VAL A 84 -39.72 15.01 -26.93
CA VAL A 84 -40.28 13.74 -27.49
C VAL A 84 -39.20 12.95 -28.27
N ARG A 85 -39.48 11.67 -28.60
CA ARG A 85 -38.65 10.75 -29.44
C ARG A 85 -38.54 11.20 -30.91
N ALA A 86 -37.48 10.79 -31.63
CA ALA A 86 -37.58 10.02 -32.89
C ALA A 86 -36.21 9.58 -33.49
N THR A 87 -36.22 8.39 -34.11
CA THR A 87 -35.42 7.85 -35.25
C THR A 87 -34.79 8.86 -36.24
N GLN A 88 -33.75 8.56 -37.08
CA GLN A 88 -32.73 7.49 -37.26
C GLN A 88 -31.97 7.82 -38.60
N ILE A 89 -30.91 7.08 -38.95
CA ILE A 89 -30.48 6.77 -40.35
C ILE A 89 -29.74 7.84 -41.24
N PHE A 90 -28.48 7.50 -41.53
CA PHE A 90 -27.70 7.62 -42.80
C PHE A 90 -26.93 8.87 -43.27
N GLU A 91 -25.94 8.53 -44.13
CA GLU A 91 -24.86 9.33 -44.72
C GLU A 91 -25.26 10.06 -46.03
N ILE A 92 -24.41 10.99 -46.51
CA ILE A 92 -23.66 10.90 -47.79
C ILE A 92 -22.78 12.18 -47.98
N ALA A 93 -21.75 12.11 -48.83
CA ALA A 93 -20.65 13.09 -48.92
C ALA A 93 -20.56 13.89 -50.25
N ARG A 94 -19.62 14.87 -50.30
CA ARG A 94 -19.19 15.74 -51.44
C ARG A 94 -20.19 16.88 -51.79
N ALA A 95 -19.81 18.08 -52.26
CA ALA A 95 -18.54 18.85 -52.35
C ALA A 95 -18.91 20.36 -52.66
N THR A 96 -18.12 21.34 -53.15
CA THR A 96 -16.81 21.40 -53.84
C THR A 96 -16.17 22.82 -53.82
N SER A 97 -14.82 22.88 -53.83
CA SER A 97 -13.94 23.86 -54.50
C SER A 97 -13.96 25.40 -54.25
N SER A 98 -12.83 25.88 -53.70
CA SER A 98 -11.95 26.95 -54.21
C SER A 98 -12.19 28.46 -53.91
N ARG A 99 -11.05 29.20 -53.91
CA ARG A 99 -10.86 30.67 -53.81
C ARG A 99 -10.96 31.34 -52.42
N ALA A 100 -9.93 31.15 -51.57
CA ALA A 100 -9.62 32.05 -50.44
C ALA A 100 -8.11 32.13 -50.10
N ALA A 101 -7.21 31.93 -51.07
CA ALA A 101 -5.76 31.91 -50.83
C ALA A 101 -5.03 32.92 -51.75
N LEU A 102 -4.79 34.16 -51.25
CA LEU A 102 -3.78 35.10 -51.77
C LEU A 102 -3.61 36.44 -51.00
N VAL A 103 -4.38 36.73 -49.93
CA VAL A 103 -4.42 38.08 -49.31
C VAL A 103 -3.78 38.16 -47.89
N ALA A 104 -3.10 37.10 -47.44
CA ALA A 104 -2.46 37.03 -46.12
C ALA A 104 -0.90 36.92 -46.18
N ALA A 105 -0.29 37.37 -47.27
CA ALA A 105 1.13 37.11 -47.58
C ALA A 105 2.07 38.32 -47.39
N ALA A 106 1.60 39.44 -46.83
CA ALA A 106 2.37 40.69 -46.83
C ALA A 106 2.11 41.61 -45.62
N LEU A 107 2.39 41.13 -44.38
CA LEU A 107 2.51 42.04 -43.22
C LEU A 107 3.36 41.52 -42.02
N PHE A 108 4.28 40.58 -42.23
CA PHE A 108 5.27 40.20 -41.20
C PHE A 108 6.67 40.02 -41.78
N VAL A 109 7.52 41.04 -41.59
CA VAL A 109 8.96 40.97 -41.83
C VAL A 109 9.68 41.58 -40.62
N VAL A 110 10.33 40.70 -39.85
CA VAL A 110 11.39 40.97 -38.87
C VAL A 110 11.08 41.99 -37.76
N ALA A 111 10.57 41.46 -36.65
CA ALA A 111 11.14 41.76 -35.33
C ALA A 111 11.59 40.41 -34.72
N GLY A 112 12.88 40.09 -34.86
CA GLY A 112 13.40 38.76 -34.58
C GLY A 112 13.73 38.54 -33.10
N CYS A 113 12.78 38.00 -32.33
CA CYS A 113 13.11 37.20 -31.16
C CYS A 113 13.21 35.74 -31.61
N ALA A 114 14.39 35.13 -31.49
CA ALA A 114 14.53 33.70 -31.71
C ALA A 114 13.72 32.95 -30.64
N ALA A 115 12.73 32.16 -31.06
CA ALA A 115 12.19 31.13 -30.19
C ALA A 115 13.32 30.11 -29.98
N ALA A 116 13.90 30.10 -28.78
CA ALA A 116 14.88 29.07 -28.43
C ALA A 116 14.20 27.71 -28.54
N GLU A 117 14.74 26.82 -29.38
CA GLU A 117 14.27 25.45 -29.45
C GLU A 117 14.41 24.82 -28.06
N ALA A 118 13.30 24.42 -27.46
CA ALA A 118 13.32 23.73 -26.19
C ALA A 118 14.06 22.40 -26.38
N GLY A 119 15.28 22.32 -25.84
CA GLY A 119 16.12 21.13 -25.95
C GLY A 119 15.41 19.87 -25.44
N PRO A 120 15.78 18.69 -25.94
CA PRO A 120 15.09 17.45 -25.61
C PRO A 120 15.09 17.17 -24.10
N PRO A 121 14.05 16.48 -23.58
CA PRO A 121 13.89 16.17 -22.16
C PRO A 121 15.16 15.55 -21.54
N GLN A 122 15.60 16.09 -20.41
CA GLN A 122 16.67 15.50 -19.62
C GLN A 122 16.13 14.35 -18.77
N ARG A 123 16.96 13.35 -18.48
CA ARG A 123 16.49 12.10 -17.87
C ARG A 123 17.02 11.93 -16.46
N ILE A 124 16.11 11.66 -15.53
CA ILE A 124 16.36 11.66 -14.09
C ILE A 124 15.88 10.31 -13.54
N LEU A 125 16.67 9.75 -12.63
CA LEU A 125 16.28 8.67 -11.73
C LEU A 125 16.40 9.22 -10.31
N VAL A 126 15.35 9.05 -9.52
CA VAL A 126 15.36 9.30 -8.07
C VAL A 126 15.20 7.94 -7.40
N ASP A 127 16.09 7.63 -6.47
CA ASP A 127 16.15 6.39 -5.69
C ASP A 127 16.32 6.82 -4.23
N THR A 128 15.44 6.35 -3.35
CA THR A 128 15.07 7.05 -2.10
C THR A 128 14.47 6.06 -1.09
N ASP A 129 14.84 6.18 0.19
CA ASP A 129 14.29 5.38 1.30
C ASP A 129 13.07 6.00 2.01
N THR A 130 12.47 7.03 1.42
CA THR A 130 11.09 7.52 1.67
C THR A 130 10.80 7.95 3.13
N ASP A 131 11.50 8.98 3.60
CA ASP A 131 11.11 9.82 4.74
C ASP A 131 10.54 11.18 4.24
N THR A 132 10.68 12.24 5.03
CA THR A 132 9.95 13.50 4.89
C THR A 132 10.70 14.47 3.98
N ASP A 133 12.03 14.48 3.96
CA ASP A 133 12.82 15.30 3.04
C ASP A 133 12.89 14.74 1.60
N ASP A 134 12.63 13.44 1.40
CA ASP A 134 12.30 12.86 0.09
C ASP A 134 11.00 13.43 -0.47
N LEU A 135 9.98 13.57 0.37
CA LEU A 135 8.69 14.15 -0.01
C LEU A 135 8.85 15.63 -0.39
N LEU A 136 9.74 16.37 0.30
CA LEU A 136 10.13 17.73 -0.09
C LEU A 136 10.82 17.74 -1.47
N ALA A 137 11.79 16.85 -1.68
CA ALA A 137 12.54 16.70 -2.93
C ALA A 137 11.63 16.38 -4.13
N LEU A 138 10.78 15.36 -3.98
CA LEU A 138 9.83 14.91 -5.00
C LEU A 138 8.80 16.00 -5.34
N LEU A 139 8.21 16.67 -4.34
CA LEU A 139 7.28 17.78 -4.59
C LEU A 139 7.95 18.96 -5.30
N TYR A 140 9.19 19.29 -4.93
CA TYR A 140 9.98 20.33 -5.56
C TYR A 140 10.30 20.03 -7.05
N ILE A 141 10.66 18.78 -7.38
CA ILE A 141 10.84 18.31 -8.77
C ILE A 141 9.50 18.36 -9.52
N LEU A 142 8.41 17.87 -8.91
CA LEU A 142 7.09 17.76 -9.53
C LEU A 142 6.37 19.10 -9.76
N LYS A 143 6.89 20.20 -9.17
CA LYS A 143 6.46 21.60 -9.35
C LYS A 143 7.08 22.25 -10.61
N GLN A 144 8.05 21.60 -11.27
CA GLN A 144 8.67 22.07 -12.53
C GLN A 144 7.88 21.68 -13.78
N SER A 145 8.25 22.22 -14.95
CA SER A 145 7.55 21.95 -16.23
C SER A 145 7.65 20.48 -16.65
N ARG A 146 6.51 19.81 -16.82
CA ARG A 146 6.44 18.36 -17.08
C ARG A 146 6.69 17.94 -18.53
N SER A 147 7.11 18.87 -19.39
CA SER A 147 7.52 18.59 -20.77
C SER A 147 8.92 18.00 -20.90
N GLU A 148 9.62 17.69 -19.79
CA GLU A 148 11.08 17.58 -19.78
C GLU A 148 11.71 16.26 -19.26
N PHE A 149 10.97 15.18 -18.93
CA PHE A 149 11.55 14.02 -18.20
C PHE A 149 11.16 12.57 -18.63
N ASP A 150 12.09 11.61 -18.46
CA ASP A 150 12.01 10.13 -18.63
C ASP A 150 13.15 9.43 -17.80
N LEU A 151 13.12 8.11 -17.55
CA LEU A 151 13.83 7.45 -16.41
C LEU A 151 14.56 6.13 -16.76
N LYS A 152 15.90 6.02 -16.53
CA LYS A 152 16.74 4.76 -16.51
C LYS A 152 18.03 4.87 -15.65
N VAL A 153 18.71 3.72 -15.42
CA VAL A 153 19.67 3.43 -14.31
C VAL A 153 21.18 3.53 -14.67
N PHE A 154 22.04 3.64 -13.64
CA PHE A 154 23.51 3.88 -13.61
C PHE A 154 24.44 3.13 -14.58
N HIS A 155 24.13 1.93 -15.09
CA HIS A 155 25.01 1.20 -16.02
C HIS A 155 24.81 1.57 -17.50
N SER A 156 24.02 2.62 -17.78
CA SER A 156 23.59 3.06 -19.12
C SER A 156 24.61 3.90 -19.90
N GLY A 157 25.73 4.31 -19.28
CA GLY A 157 26.68 5.26 -19.89
C GLY A 157 26.20 6.72 -19.90
N ILE A 158 25.10 7.01 -19.21
CA ILE A 158 24.61 8.37 -18.95
C ILE A 158 25.57 9.08 -17.97
N PRO A 159 25.86 10.39 -18.14
CA PRO A 159 26.62 11.16 -17.15
C PRO A 159 25.92 11.17 -15.79
N ILE A 160 26.67 10.88 -14.73
CA ILE A 160 26.16 10.82 -13.35
C ILE A 160 26.79 11.96 -12.55
N THR A 161 25.93 12.73 -11.88
CA THR A 161 26.32 13.68 -10.82
C THR A 161 26.05 13.02 -9.48
N LEU A 162 27.10 12.77 -8.69
CA LEU A 162 26.99 12.29 -7.32
C LEU A 162 26.97 13.48 -6.36
N VAL A 163 25.94 13.56 -5.52
CA VAL A 163 25.90 14.45 -4.35
C VAL A 163 26.21 13.58 -3.12
N PRO A 164 27.43 13.63 -2.57
CA PRO A 164 27.88 12.68 -1.56
C PRO A 164 27.46 13.10 -0.14
N LEU A 165 27.43 12.13 0.77
CA LEU A 165 27.05 12.34 2.18
C LEU A 165 27.92 13.38 2.92
N ASP A 166 29.17 13.61 2.50
CA ASP A 166 30.03 14.67 3.08
C ASP A 166 29.72 16.08 2.54
N ALA A 167 28.98 16.19 1.43
CA ALA A 167 28.36 17.45 0.97
C ALA A 167 26.96 17.64 1.57
N THR A 168 26.12 16.60 1.62
CA THR A 168 24.75 16.73 2.16
C THR A 168 24.74 17.01 3.67
N ASN A 169 25.70 16.47 4.43
CA ASN A 169 25.86 16.73 5.87
C ASN A 169 26.25 18.18 6.22
N THR A 170 26.53 19.08 5.27
CA THR A 170 26.74 20.50 5.59
C THR A 170 25.43 21.30 5.68
N ILE A 171 24.27 20.68 5.45
CA ILE A 171 22.96 21.37 5.36
C ILE A 171 21.94 20.73 6.34
N PRO A 172 22.06 21.00 7.66
CA PRO A 172 21.06 20.62 8.65
C PRO A 172 19.79 21.49 8.56
N ILE A 173 18.65 20.94 8.95
CA ILE A 173 17.41 21.71 9.16
C ILE A 173 17.51 22.46 10.48
N ASN A 174 18.14 23.64 10.47
CA ASN A 174 18.30 24.46 11.66
C ASN A 174 17.03 25.29 12.00
N GLU A 175 17.02 25.95 13.17
CA GLU A 175 15.91 26.82 13.59
C GLU A 175 15.64 27.96 12.59
N GLU A 176 16.68 28.54 12.01
CA GLU A 176 16.60 29.67 11.08
C GLU A 176 15.85 29.29 9.80
N PHE A 177 16.22 28.17 9.17
CA PHE A 177 15.45 27.61 8.04
C PHE A 177 14.01 27.34 8.43
N PHE A 178 13.78 26.71 9.59
CA PHE A 178 12.43 26.33 10.00
C PHE A 178 11.54 27.57 10.19
N TYR A 179 12.04 28.64 10.80
CA TYR A 179 11.29 29.88 10.98
C TYR A 179 11.14 30.71 9.70
N GLU A 180 12.10 30.69 8.77
CA GLU A 180 11.93 31.35 7.47
C GLU A 180 11.00 30.58 6.53
N PHE A 181 11.04 29.24 6.52
CA PHE A 181 10.05 28.44 5.78
C PHE A 181 8.66 28.56 6.41
N GLN A 182 8.55 28.75 7.74
CA GLN A 182 7.29 29.12 8.39
C GLN A 182 6.73 30.46 7.90
N ARG A 183 7.58 31.41 7.46
CA ARG A 183 7.17 32.72 6.94
C ARG A 183 6.78 32.68 5.46
N HIS A 184 7.39 31.78 4.67
CA HIS A 184 7.21 31.68 3.23
C HIS A 184 6.39 30.42 2.87
N GLN A 185 5.06 30.56 2.96
CA GLN A 185 4.06 29.53 2.68
C GLN A 185 2.89 30.05 1.83
N SER A 186 3.15 30.92 0.86
CA SER A 186 2.13 31.43 -0.07
C SER A 186 1.51 30.35 -0.96
N THR A 187 2.27 29.30 -1.30
CA THR A 187 1.83 28.20 -2.17
C THR A 187 1.33 26.97 -1.39
N TYR A 188 0.38 26.22 -1.97
CA TYR A 188 -0.19 25.02 -1.32
C TYR A 188 0.86 23.93 -1.09
N GLU A 189 1.82 23.79 -2.00
CA GLU A 189 2.93 22.84 -1.85
C GLU A 189 3.82 23.26 -0.68
N ALA A 190 4.19 24.55 -0.58
CA ALA A 190 4.98 25.06 0.55
C ALA A 190 4.26 24.88 1.89
N GLN A 191 2.94 25.11 1.96
CA GLN A 191 2.12 24.85 3.14
C GLN A 191 2.08 23.36 3.52
N TYR A 192 2.08 22.45 2.55
CA TYR A 192 2.06 21.01 2.79
C TYR A 192 3.44 20.50 3.23
N CYS A 193 4.50 20.93 2.54
CA CYS A 193 5.90 20.72 2.90
C CYS A 193 6.20 21.20 4.32
N PHE A 194 5.82 22.43 4.67
CA PHE A 194 6.02 22.97 6.02
C PHE A 194 5.20 22.22 7.08
N LYS A 195 3.96 21.79 6.78
CA LYS A 195 3.16 20.97 7.70
C LYS A 195 3.81 19.62 7.99
N SER A 196 4.34 18.96 6.96
CA SER A 196 5.02 17.66 7.08
C SER A 196 6.31 17.80 7.89
N LEU A 197 7.14 18.80 7.55
CA LEU A 197 8.36 19.13 8.29
C LEU A 197 8.09 19.49 9.76
N LYS A 198 7.02 20.26 10.02
CA LYS A 198 6.57 20.57 11.37
C LYS A 198 6.11 19.33 12.12
N MET A 199 5.40 18.40 11.46
CA MET A 199 4.96 17.16 12.09
C MET A 199 6.17 16.31 12.50
N ALA A 200 7.14 16.12 11.60
CA ALA A 200 8.39 15.41 11.90
C ALA A 200 9.11 16.02 13.12
N ARG A 201 9.25 17.36 13.16
CA ARG A 201 9.80 18.10 14.31
C ARG A 201 9.00 17.85 15.60
N ASP A 202 7.68 18.02 15.55
CA ASP A 202 6.80 17.94 16.72
C ASP A 202 6.71 16.50 17.28
N THR A 203 7.15 15.49 16.52
CA THR A 203 7.30 14.09 16.96
C THR A 203 8.75 13.65 17.23
N TRP A 204 9.75 14.51 17.04
CA TRP A 204 11.16 14.11 17.11
C TRP A 204 11.64 13.89 18.55
N PHE A 205 12.43 12.85 18.77
CA PHE A 205 12.89 12.49 20.12
C PHE A 205 14.01 13.41 20.65
N HIS A 206 13.92 13.73 21.94
CA HIS A 206 14.97 14.40 22.73
C HIS A 206 15.41 15.82 22.28
N ASP A 207 14.50 16.64 21.74
CA ASP A 207 14.72 18.05 21.36
C ASP A 207 15.86 18.30 20.35
N ARG A 208 16.40 17.25 19.73
CA ARG A 208 17.60 17.33 18.86
C ARG A 208 17.31 17.52 17.38
N PHE A 209 16.07 17.73 16.98
CA PHE A 209 15.67 17.87 15.58
C PHE A 209 16.61 18.80 14.79
N TYR A 210 16.80 20.03 15.27
CA TYR A 210 17.64 21.05 14.63
C TYR A 210 19.17 20.76 14.62
N THR A 211 19.60 19.62 15.15
CA THR A 211 21.00 19.15 15.20
C THR A 211 21.18 17.72 14.68
N SER A 212 20.11 17.09 14.17
CA SER A 212 20.13 15.70 13.68
C SER A 212 19.33 15.46 12.39
N TYR A 213 18.46 16.37 11.98
CA TYR A 213 17.74 16.30 10.71
C TYR A 213 18.46 17.15 9.64
N PHE A 214 18.54 16.65 8.40
CA PHE A 214 19.25 17.28 7.28
C PHE A 214 18.34 17.42 6.04
N MET A 215 18.82 18.05 4.97
CA MET A 215 18.06 18.24 3.72
C MET A 215 18.72 17.48 2.56
N TRP A 216 19.01 16.19 2.72
CA TRP A 216 19.91 15.48 1.81
C TRP A 216 19.39 15.47 0.36
N ASP A 217 18.12 15.12 0.19
CA ASP A 217 17.51 14.91 -1.12
C ASP A 217 16.92 16.20 -1.71
N SER A 218 16.51 17.13 -0.84
CA SER A 218 16.15 18.49 -1.24
C SER A 218 17.35 19.28 -1.76
N PHE A 219 18.54 19.13 -1.14
CA PHE A 219 19.79 19.70 -1.66
C PHE A 219 20.20 19.02 -2.96
N THR A 220 20.15 17.68 -3.02
CA THR A 220 20.45 16.91 -4.24
C THR A 220 19.57 17.33 -5.42
N SER A 221 18.29 17.58 -5.17
CA SER A 221 17.34 18.09 -6.18
C SER A 221 17.65 19.52 -6.62
N GLY A 222 18.03 20.40 -5.69
CA GLY A 222 18.48 21.76 -6.01
C GLY A 222 19.74 21.77 -6.88
N VAL A 223 20.75 20.96 -6.52
CA VAL A 223 21.95 20.74 -7.33
C VAL A 223 21.58 20.21 -8.73
N ALA A 224 20.73 19.18 -8.82
CA ALA A 224 20.32 18.62 -10.10
C ALA A 224 19.67 19.68 -11.03
N ILE A 225 18.70 20.44 -10.52
CA ILE A 225 17.93 21.40 -11.33
C ILE A 225 18.73 22.67 -11.66
N SER A 226 19.59 23.16 -10.75
CA SER A 226 20.53 24.25 -11.08
C SER A 226 21.45 23.87 -12.24
N SER A 227 22.05 22.68 -12.23
CA SER A 227 22.84 22.19 -13.36
C SER A 227 22.03 22.11 -14.66
N MET A 228 20.78 21.64 -14.62
CA MET A 228 19.91 21.56 -15.80
C MET A 228 19.50 22.93 -16.36
N LEU A 229 19.45 23.97 -15.52
CA LEU A 229 19.17 25.35 -15.93
C LEU A 229 20.42 26.03 -16.51
N ASN A 230 21.58 25.82 -15.89
CA ASN A 230 22.82 26.50 -16.29
C ASN A 230 23.45 25.88 -17.56
N ASP A 231 23.36 24.55 -17.75
CA ASP A 231 23.73 23.89 -19.01
C ASP A 231 22.91 24.42 -20.22
N LYS A 232 21.63 24.78 -20.02
CA LYS A 232 20.78 25.40 -21.07
C LYS A 232 21.23 26.82 -21.44
N ASN A 233 21.89 27.54 -20.54
CA ASN A 233 22.41 28.89 -20.77
C ASN A 233 23.86 28.90 -21.31
N GLY A 234 24.55 27.76 -21.28
CA GLY A 234 25.97 27.66 -21.61
C GLY A 234 26.93 28.13 -20.50
N GLU A 235 26.43 28.31 -19.28
CA GLU A 235 27.23 28.69 -18.12
C GLU A 235 27.65 27.44 -17.33
N PHE A 236 28.96 27.16 -17.28
CA PHE A 236 29.50 26.02 -16.54
C PHE A 236 29.59 26.33 -15.04
N GLY A 237 28.46 26.23 -14.35
CA GLY A 237 28.34 26.46 -12.91
C GLY A 237 27.07 25.86 -12.31
N ASN A 238 27.03 25.80 -10.98
CA ASN A 238 25.88 25.35 -10.20
C ASN A 238 25.75 26.26 -8.97
N ASP A 239 24.51 26.62 -8.63
CA ASP A 239 24.23 27.69 -7.67
C ASP A 239 24.21 27.18 -6.21
N PHE A 240 24.27 25.86 -6.02
CA PHE A 240 24.20 25.17 -4.72
C PHE A 240 25.49 24.44 -4.33
N ALA A 241 26.32 24.02 -5.30
CA ALA A 241 27.57 23.30 -5.06
C ALA A 241 28.64 23.58 -6.12
N GLU A 242 29.92 23.44 -5.76
CA GLU A 242 31.00 23.35 -6.74
C GLU A 242 31.05 21.93 -7.33
N LEU A 243 31.32 21.80 -8.63
CA LEU A 243 31.22 20.53 -9.36
C LEU A 243 32.58 20.07 -9.88
N GLU A 244 33.10 18.98 -9.31
CA GLU A 244 34.39 18.38 -9.67
C GLU A 244 34.22 17.12 -10.52
N TYR A 245 34.94 17.01 -11.64
CA TYR A 245 34.96 15.78 -12.43
C TYR A 245 35.82 14.69 -11.76
N MET A 246 35.23 13.52 -11.46
CA MET A 246 35.92 12.40 -10.82
C MET A 246 35.61 11.05 -11.48
N ASN A 247 36.63 10.19 -11.60
CA ASN A 247 36.47 8.81 -12.05
C ASN A 247 35.96 7.92 -10.90
N ILE A 248 34.64 7.88 -10.71
CA ILE A 248 33.99 7.04 -9.69
C ILE A 248 33.96 5.57 -10.15
N THR A 249 34.42 4.65 -9.29
CA THR A 249 34.45 3.21 -9.52
C THR A 249 33.63 2.52 -8.43
N VAL A 250 32.44 2.03 -8.75
CA VAL A 250 31.56 1.31 -7.79
C VAL A 250 31.86 -0.18 -7.87
N ILE A 251 32.49 -0.75 -6.84
CA ILE A 251 32.81 -2.19 -6.79
C ILE A 251 31.70 -2.94 -6.06
N THR A 252 31.15 -3.98 -6.68
CA THR A 252 30.39 -5.04 -6.00
C THR A 252 30.89 -6.41 -6.46
N SER A 253 30.68 -7.47 -5.67
CA SER A 253 31.14 -8.82 -6.02
C SER A 253 30.23 -9.89 -5.40
N ASN A 254 29.62 -10.71 -6.25
CA ASN A 254 28.85 -11.89 -5.84
C ASN A 254 29.76 -13.11 -5.52
N LYS A 255 31.07 -12.92 -5.41
CA LYS A 255 32.07 -13.97 -5.09
C LYS A 255 32.93 -13.53 -3.90
N PRO A 256 33.28 -14.44 -2.96
CA PRO A 256 34.22 -14.14 -1.88
C PRO A 256 35.60 -13.80 -2.45
N TYR A 257 36.00 -12.53 -2.35
CA TYR A 257 37.34 -12.12 -2.81
C TYR A 257 38.35 -12.34 -1.68
N GLY A 258 39.09 -13.45 -1.75
CA GLY A 258 39.87 -14.02 -0.64
C GLY A 258 41.13 -13.28 -0.20
N VAL A 259 41.07 -11.95 -0.01
CA VAL A 259 42.15 -11.14 0.58
C VAL A 259 41.58 -10.31 1.73
N HIS A 260 41.82 -10.79 2.96
CA HIS A 260 41.54 -10.06 4.20
C HIS A 260 42.80 -9.26 4.59
N ASP A 261 42.95 -8.07 4.02
CA ASP A 261 44.11 -7.17 4.24
C ASP A 261 43.92 -6.17 5.41
N GLY A 262 42.76 -6.20 6.07
CA GLY A 262 42.40 -5.27 7.15
C GLY A 262 41.60 -4.04 6.70
N SER A 263 41.40 -3.83 5.39
CA SER A 263 40.59 -2.71 4.87
C SER A 263 39.10 -2.74 5.27
N ASN A 264 38.58 -3.90 5.69
CA ASN A 264 37.15 -4.15 5.83
C ASN A 264 36.68 -4.02 7.30
N PRO A 265 36.01 -2.91 7.70
CA PRO A 265 35.68 -2.60 9.10
C PRO A 265 34.59 -3.48 9.73
N LEU A 266 33.97 -4.37 8.93
CA LEU A 266 33.03 -5.38 9.39
C LEU A 266 33.76 -6.58 10.03
N PHE A 267 35.03 -6.82 9.67
CA PHE A 267 35.85 -7.97 10.09
C PHE A 267 37.17 -7.59 10.76
N ASP A 268 37.76 -6.44 10.41
CA ASP A 268 39.05 -6.03 10.94
C ASP A 268 38.98 -5.59 12.41
N GLY A 269 40.07 -5.83 13.15
CA GLY A 269 40.18 -5.56 14.59
C GLY A 269 39.19 -6.34 15.48
N ARG A 270 38.44 -7.30 14.92
CA ARG A 270 37.29 -7.96 15.59
C ARG A 270 37.46 -9.47 15.74
N THR A 271 37.10 -9.97 16.92
CA THR A 271 36.92 -11.40 17.22
C THR A 271 35.65 -11.97 16.59
N THR A 272 34.56 -11.20 16.56
CA THR A 272 33.30 -11.54 15.87
C THR A 272 32.93 -10.45 14.86
N PRO A 273 32.62 -10.80 13.59
CA PRO A 273 32.19 -9.83 12.58
C PRO A 273 30.86 -9.15 12.92
N LYS A 274 30.64 -7.94 12.38
CA LYS A 274 29.33 -7.28 12.45
C LYS A 274 28.27 -8.07 11.67
N PHE A 275 27.00 -7.90 12.06
CA PHE A 275 25.81 -8.41 11.36
C PHE A 275 25.80 -9.93 11.11
N GLY A 276 26.52 -10.73 11.91
CA GLY A 276 26.59 -12.18 11.75
C GLY A 276 27.37 -12.66 10.52
N LEU A 277 28.10 -11.78 9.83
CA LEU A 277 28.75 -12.07 8.56
C LEU A 277 29.87 -13.12 8.70
N GLN A 278 29.94 -14.05 7.74
CA GLN A 278 30.95 -15.10 7.74
C GLN A 278 32.32 -14.58 7.29
N LYS A 279 33.36 -14.82 8.11
CA LYS A 279 34.75 -14.47 7.78
C LYS A 279 35.27 -15.44 6.71
N GLY A 280 35.54 -14.94 5.50
CA GLY A 280 35.76 -15.73 4.29
C GLY A 280 34.57 -15.76 3.31
N GLY A 281 33.43 -15.14 3.66
CA GLY A 281 32.24 -15.05 2.80
C GLY A 281 32.29 -13.91 1.78
N VAL A 282 31.21 -13.75 0.99
CA VAL A 282 31.12 -12.76 -0.11
C VAL A 282 31.45 -11.32 0.31
N HIS A 283 31.08 -10.94 1.54
CA HIS A 283 31.31 -9.59 2.08
C HIS A 283 32.67 -9.39 2.76
N SER A 284 33.53 -10.41 2.89
CA SER A 284 34.77 -10.33 3.67
C SER A 284 36.04 -10.02 2.85
N GLY A 285 35.88 -9.51 1.63
CA GLY A 285 37.00 -9.10 0.78
C GLY A 285 37.52 -7.70 1.11
N HIS A 286 38.51 -7.27 0.33
CA HIS A 286 39.04 -5.91 0.35
C HIS A 286 37.95 -4.86 0.11
N VAL A 287 37.92 -3.81 0.95
CA VAL A 287 37.07 -2.63 0.77
C VAL A 287 37.95 -1.51 0.24
N GLN A 288 37.63 -0.98 -0.95
CA GLN A 288 38.43 0.08 -1.56
C GLN A 288 38.43 1.34 -0.67
N THR A 289 39.60 1.68 -0.12
CA THR A 289 39.74 2.78 0.85
C THR A 289 39.83 4.16 0.18
N GLY A 290 39.99 4.21 -1.14
CA GLY A 290 39.94 5.44 -1.94
C GLY A 290 40.34 5.23 -3.40
N ILE A 291 40.26 6.30 -4.22
CA ILE A 291 40.55 6.24 -5.67
C ILE A 291 42.02 5.85 -5.99
N MET A 292 42.93 6.03 -5.03
CA MET A 292 44.36 5.67 -5.15
C MET A 292 44.72 4.32 -4.52
N ASP A 293 43.73 3.51 -4.08
CA ASP A 293 43.98 2.27 -3.32
C ASP A 293 44.99 1.35 -4.02
N SER A 294 46.06 1.02 -3.29
CA SER A 294 47.18 0.23 -3.80
C SER A 294 46.77 -1.19 -4.23
N PHE A 295 45.71 -1.76 -3.65
CA PHE A 295 45.19 -3.07 -4.03
C PHE A 295 44.55 -3.04 -5.43
N CYS A 296 43.85 -1.95 -5.77
CA CYS A 296 43.21 -1.78 -7.07
C CYS A 296 44.20 -1.55 -8.22
N ARG A 297 45.48 -1.23 -7.95
CA ARG A 297 46.46 -0.86 -8.98
C ARG A 297 47.34 -2.04 -9.41
N ILE A 298 47.43 -2.28 -10.72
CA ILE A 298 48.36 -3.26 -11.32
C ILE A 298 49.56 -2.48 -11.87
N LYS A 299 50.78 -2.76 -11.38
CA LYS A 299 52.00 -2.15 -11.92
C LYS A 299 52.18 -2.50 -13.40
N GLY A 300 52.35 -1.50 -14.25
CA GLY A 300 52.55 -1.67 -15.70
C GLY A 300 51.27 -1.86 -16.53
N SER A 301 50.09 -1.69 -15.93
CA SER A 301 48.79 -1.79 -16.62
C SER A 301 48.01 -0.48 -16.53
N ASN A 302 47.37 -0.07 -17.63
CA ASN A 302 46.39 1.01 -17.62
C ASN A 302 45.04 0.58 -17.01
N LYS A 303 44.83 -0.73 -16.81
CA LYS A 303 43.66 -1.29 -16.15
C LYS A 303 43.92 -1.66 -14.69
N GLY A 304 42.97 -1.36 -13.82
CA GLY A 304 43.01 -1.74 -12.40
C GLY A 304 42.47 -3.15 -12.13
N ARG A 305 42.85 -3.77 -11.00
CA ARG A 305 42.22 -5.02 -10.52
C ARG A 305 40.71 -4.84 -10.32
N CYS A 306 40.33 -3.68 -9.80
CA CYS A 306 38.97 -3.33 -9.46
C CYS A 306 38.12 -2.96 -10.70
N GLU A 307 38.74 -2.54 -11.79
CA GLU A 307 38.05 -2.32 -13.08
C GLU A 307 37.50 -3.62 -13.67
N ALA A 308 38.18 -4.75 -13.45
CA ALA A 308 37.69 -6.07 -13.85
C ALA A 308 36.45 -6.52 -13.06
N LEU A 309 36.26 -6.03 -11.82
CA LEU A 309 35.05 -6.30 -11.03
C LEU A 309 33.82 -5.53 -11.58
N ASN A 310 34.04 -4.53 -12.43
CA ASN A 310 33.01 -3.64 -12.97
C ASN A 310 32.59 -3.99 -14.42
N GLY A 311 33.07 -5.12 -14.96
CA GLY A 311 32.57 -5.65 -16.23
C GLY A 311 31.08 -6.04 -16.13
N PRO A 312 30.27 -5.91 -17.20
CA PRO A 312 28.85 -6.30 -17.19
C PRO A 312 28.61 -7.73 -16.67
N GLU A 313 29.52 -8.66 -16.98
CA GLU A 313 29.56 -10.05 -16.54
C GLU A 313 29.76 -10.26 -15.02
N ASN A 314 30.15 -9.22 -14.29
CA ASN A 314 30.31 -9.21 -12.84
C ASN A 314 29.28 -8.32 -12.11
N SER A 315 28.39 -7.64 -12.86
CA SER A 315 27.34 -6.80 -12.28
C SER A 315 26.36 -7.62 -11.42
N GLY A 316 25.98 -7.06 -10.26
CA GLY A 316 25.13 -7.73 -9.28
C GLY A 316 23.67 -7.83 -9.73
N SER A 317 23.33 -8.87 -10.50
CA SER A 317 21.93 -9.25 -10.68
C SER A 317 21.36 -9.77 -9.36
N PHE A 318 20.29 -9.13 -8.86
CA PHE A 318 19.42 -9.67 -7.82
C PHE A 318 18.54 -10.80 -8.40
N ASP A 319 19.17 -11.86 -8.90
CA ASP A 319 18.48 -13.12 -9.16
C ASP A 319 18.19 -13.79 -7.81
N PHE A 320 16.93 -14.14 -7.56
CA PHE A 320 16.54 -14.88 -6.36
C PHE A 320 17.26 -16.25 -6.29
N LYS A 321 17.70 -16.80 -7.43
CA LYS A 321 18.56 -18.00 -7.53
C LYS A 321 20.03 -17.74 -7.17
N ALA A 322 20.50 -16.49 -7.19
CA ALA A 322 21.83 -16.15 -6.67
C ALA A 322 21.85 -16.14 -5.13
N GLN A 323 20.73 -15.77 -4.49
CA GLN A 323 20.55 -15.91 -3.04
C GLN A 323 20.22 -17.36 -2.64
N PHE A 324 19.38 -18.04 -3.42
CA PHE A 324 18.89 -19.39 -3.15
C PHE A 324 19.11 -20.32 -4.37
N PRO A 325 20.28 -21.01 -4.48
CA PRO A 325 20.70 -21.74 -5.68
C PRO A 325 19.75 -22.82 -6.22
N PHE A 326 18.77 -23.25 -5.42
CA PHE A 326 17.79 -24.27 -5.79
C PHE A 326 16.35 -23.73 -5.80
N TYR A 327 16.16 -22.41 -5.80
CA TYR A 327 14.86 -21.77 -5.97
C TYR A 327 14.14 -22.24 -7.23
N ARG A 328 12.86 -22.58 -7.04
CA ARG A 328 11.92 -22.95 -8.09
C ARG A 328 10.53 -22.43 -7.73
N GLU A 329 9.83 -21.96 -8.74
CA GLU A 329 8.40 -21.68 -8.66
C GLU A 329 7.66 -23.02 -8.70
N ILE A 330 7.19 -23.45 -7.54
CA ILE A 330 6.44 -24.70 -7.34
C ILE A 330 5.03 -24.29 -6.93
N LEU A 331 4.01 -24.80 -7.62
CA LEU A 331 2.62 -24.67 -7.20
C LEU A 331 2.17 -26.00 -6.62
N TYR A 332 1.59 -25.98 -5.43
CA TYR A 332 1.06 -27.16 -4.77
C TYR A 332 -0.42 -27.31 -5.08
N LYS A 333 -0.78 -28.36 -5.82
CA LYS A 333 -2.16 -28.69 -6.18
C LYS A 333 -2.47 -30.14 -5.79
N PRO A 334 -3.64 -30.43 -5.21
CA PRO A 334 -4.04 -31.77 -4.84
C PRO A 334 -4.50 -32.58 -6.05
N ASP A 335 -4.42 -33.91 -5.98
CA ASP A 335 -5.14 -34.80 -6.90
C ASP A 335 -6.40 -35.35 -6.22
N PHE A 336 -7.56 -35.02 -6.77
CA PHE A 336 -8.87 -35.42 -6.24
C PHE A 336 -9.55 -36.54 -7.05
N LYS A 337 -8.92 -37.12 -8.09
CA LYS A 337 -9.55 -38.09 -9.03
C LYS A 337 -10.25 -39.30 -8.39
N HIS A 338 -9.93 -39.63 -7.14
CA HIS A 338 -10.48 -40.77 -6.40
C HIS A 338 -11.14 -40.37 -5.08
N LYS A 339 -11.51 -39.10 -4.93
CA LYS A 339 -12.26 -38.58 -3.78
C LYS A 339 -13.67 -38.15 -4.19
N TYR A 340 -14.61 -38.30 -3.27
CA TYR A 340 -15.88 -37.59 -3.33
C TYR A 340 -15.64 -36.14 -2.89
N LEU A 341 -16.07 -35.18 -3.70
CA LEU A 341 -16.07 -33.77 -3.32
C LEU A 341 -17.30 -33.48 -2.47
N GLY A 342 -17.13 -32.64 -1.45
CA GLY A 342 -18.20 -32.12 -0.62
C GLY A 342 -18.96 -30.99 -1.32
N ARG A 343 -19.74 -30.22 -0.54
CA ARG A 343 -20.51 -29.09 -1.10
C ARG A 343 -19.56 -28.04 -1.70
N PRO A 344 -19.78 -27.57 -2.94
CA PRO A 344 -19.08 -26.43 -3.49
C PRO A 344 -19.28 -25.18 -2.66
N VAL A 345 -18.19 -24.54 -2.28
CA VAL A 345 -18.18 -23.28 -1.53
C VAL A 345 -17.37 -22.23 -2.27
N ILE A 346 -17.98 -21.06 -2.46
CA ILE A 346 -17.26 -19.81 -2.75
C ILE A 346 -17.22 -18.99 -1.46
N VAL A 347 -16.06 -18.40 -1.15
CA VAL A 347 -15.88 -17.51 0.01
C VAL A 347 -15.69 -16.08 -0.48
N ASP A 348 -16.60 -15.17 -0.10
CA ASP A 348 -16.55 -13.73 -0.38
C ASP A 348 -16.08 -13.01 0.90
N MET A 349 -14.87 -12.45 0.86
CA MET A 349 -14.13 -11.98 2.05
C MET A 349 -13.60 -10.56 1.85
N ASP A 350 -13.29 -9.85 2.94
CA ASP A 350 -12.64 -8.54 2.88
C ASP A 350 -11.25 -8.47 3.53
N MET A 351 -10.71 -9.64 3.88
CA MET A 351 -9.35 -9.84 4.37
C MET A 351 -9.10 -9.21 5.75
N SER A 352 -10.14 -9.24 6.58
CA SER A 352 -9.98 -9.14 8.03
C SER A 352 -9.10 -10.29 8.59
N PRO A 353 -8.58 -10.17 9.83
CA PRO A 353 -8.00 -11.31 10.53
C PRO A 353 -8.97 -12.48 10.73
N GLY A 354 -10.27 -12.20 10.84
CA GLY A 354 -11.34 -13.19 10.93
C GLY A 354 -11.53 -13.98 9.64
N ASP A 355 -11.32 -13.35 8.49
CA ASP A 355 -11.31 -14.02 7.20
C ASP A 355 -10.14 -14.98 7.02
N PHE A 356 -8.93 -14.57 7.38
CA PHE A 356 -7.77 -15.47 7.31
C PHE A 356 -7.92 -16.68 8.25
N MET A 357 -8.49 -16.48 9.44
CA MET A 357 -8.85 -17.59 10.33
C MET A 357 -9.99 -18.46 9.76
N SER A 358 -10.99 -17.86 9.13
CA SER A 358 -12.10 -18.57 8.48
C SER A 358 -11.63 -19.42 7.30
N LEU A 359 -10.78 -18.86 6.44
CA LEU A 359 -10.16 -19.53 5.30
C LEU A 359 -9.32 -20.72 5.76
N ILE A 360 -8.44 -20.54 6.74
CA ILE A 360 -7.66 -21.63 7.32
C ILE A 360 -8.60 -22.71 7.87
N TYR A 361 -9.62 -22.36 8.64
CA TYR A 361 -10.57 -23.34 9.18
C TYR A 361 -11.32 -24.13 8.09
N LEU A 362 -11.69 -23.50 6.97
CA LEU A 362 -12.29 -24.17 5.81
C LEU A 362 -11.28 -25.08 5.10
N LEU A 363 -10.03 -24.65 4.93
CA LEU A 363 -8.95 -25.44 4.32
C LEU A 363 -8.48 -26.60 5.22
N LYS A 364 -8.76 -26.55 6.54
CA LYS A 364 -8.61 -27.66 7.50
C LYS A 364 -9.76 -28.67 7.45
N ALA A 365 -10.92 -28.31 6.90
CA ALA A 365 -12.10 -29.18 6.87
C ALA A 365 -11.98 -30.24 5.75
N PRO A 366 -12.45 -31.49 5.95
CA PRO A 366 -12.35 -32.54 4.94
C PRO A 366 -12.96 -32.13 3.60
N ILE A 367 -12.25 -32.39 2.51
CA ILE A 367 -12.70 -32.09 1.14
C ILE A 367 -14.02 -32.81 0.81
N GLU A 368 -14.29 -33.94 1.48
CA GLU A 368 -15.52 -34.72 1.42
C GLU A 368 -16.74 -34.03 2.09
N VAL A 369 -16.53 -32.89 2.79
CA VAL A 369 -17.57 -32.12 3.50
C VAL A 369 -17.79 -30.74 2.86
N ILE A 370 -16.69 -30.08 2.43
CA ILE A 370 -16.68 -28.83 1.68
C ILE A 370 -15.56 -28.88 0.63
N ASP A 371 -15.88 -28.49 -0.61
CA ASP A 371 -14.88 -28.16 -1.63
C ASP A 371 -14.91 -26.65 -1.89
N VAL A 372 -13.87 -25.93 -1.42
CA VAL A 372 -13.71 -24.51 -1.71
C VAL A 372 -13.28 -24.35 -3.17
N LYS A 373 -14.24 -23.94 -4.03
CA LYS A 373 -14.05 -23.75 -5.48
C LYS A 373 -13.35 -22.45 -5.82
N GLY A 374 -13.45 -21.42 -4.96
CA GLY A 374 -12.92 -20.09 -5.24
C GLY A 374 -13.08 -19.10 -4.10
N ILE A 375 -12.33 -18.01 -4.18
CA ILE A 375 -12.36 -16.90 -3.23
C ILE A 375 -12.64 -15.60 -3.98
N LEU A 376 -13.60 -14.80 -3.51
CA LEU A 376 -13.89 -13.46 -3.98
C LEU A 376 -13.45 -12.46 -2.90
N VAL A 377 -12.95 -11.30 -3.31
CA VAL A 377 -12.37 -10.32 -2.40
C VAL A 377 -13.06 -8.96 -2.56
N SER A 378 -13.80 -8.52 -1.56
CA SER A 378 -14.48 -7.21 -1.55
C SER A 378 -13.48 -6.08 -1.30
N GLY A 379 -13.04 -5.44 -2.39
CA GLY A 379 -12.03 -4.36 -2.38
C GLY A 379 -12.50 -3.04 -1.74
N ASN A 380 -13.73 -3.00 -1.22
CA ASN A 380 -14.32 -1.90 -0.44
C ASN A 380 -14.56 -2.27 1.04
N GLY A 381 -14.02 -3.40 1.52
CA GLY A 381 -14.10 -3.81 2.93
C GLY A 381 -12.84 -3.51 3.73
N TRP A 382 -12.52 -4.39 4.69
CA TRP A 382 -11.57 -4.15 5.76
C TRP A 382 -10.12 -3.89 5.34
N ALA A 383 -9.57 -4.63 4.36
CA ALA A 383 -8.19 -4.44 3.90
C ALA A 383 -8.09 -4.19 2.39
N ASN A 384 -7.01 -3.52 1.98
CA ASN A 384 -6.74 -3.18 0.59
C ASN A 384 -6.51 -4.43 -0.26
N VAL A 385 -6.92 -4.37 -1.53
CA VAL A 385 -6.81 -5.46 -2.53
C VAL A 385 -5.39 -6.02 -2.74
N ALA A 386 -4.34 -5.33 -2.30
CA ALA A 386 -2.96 -5.84 -2.30
C ALA A 386 -2.77 -7.03 -1.35
N SER A 387 -3.58 -7.13 -0.30
CA SER A 387 -3.53 -8.20 0.72
C SER A 387 -3.94 -9.57 0.21
N ILE A 388 -4.36 -9.67 -1.07
CA ILE A 388 -4.54 -10.93 -1.81
C ILE A 388 -3.27 -11.80 -1.77
N ASP A 389 -2.07 -11.20 -1.64
CA ASP A 389 -0.83 -11.92 -1.37
C ASP A 389 -0.92 -12.86 -0.15
N ILE A 390 -1.58 -12.43 0.93
CA ILE A 390 -1.75 -13.22 2.15
C ILE A 390 -2.69 -14.41 1.90
N ILE A 391 -3.70 -14.25 1.05
CA ILE A 391 -4.55 -15.35 0.58
C ILE A 391 -3.71 -16.36 -0.21
N TYR A 392 -2.87 -15.91 -1.13
CA TYR A 392 -1.98 -16.78 -1.89
C TYR A 392 -0.97 -17.52 -1.01
N ASP A 393 -0.41 -16.86 0.01
CA ASP A 393 0.54 -17.45 0.94
C ASP A 393 -0.11 -18.50 1.87
N ILE A 394 -1.37 -18.27 2.28
CA ILE A 394 -2.19 -19.28 2.99
C ILE A 394 -2.59 -20.45 2.08
N LEU A 395 -3.01 -20.19 0.83
CA LEU A 395 -3.35 -21.24 -0.13
C LEU A 395 -2.13 -22.11 -0.45
N HIS A 396 -0.95 -21.50 -0.61
CA HIS A 396 0.30 -22.19 -0.86
C HIS A 396 0.74 -23.05 0.35
N MET A 397 0.63 -22.50 1.57
CA MET A 397 0.82 -23.24 2.83
C MET A 397 -0.07 -24.49 2.88
N MET A 398 -1.36 -24.35 2.55
CA MET A 398 -2.36 -25.42 2.58
C MET A 398 -2.33 -26.36 1.37
N GLY A 399 -1.42 -26.16 0.41
CA GLY A 399 -1.33 -27.00 -0.78
C GLY A 399 -2.50 -26.86 -1.75
N ARG A 400 -3.13 -25.68 -1.79
CA ARG A 400 -4.32 -25.35 -2.60
C ARG A 400 -4.08 -24.20 -3.59
N ASP A 401 -2.94 -24.22 -4.30
CA ASP A 401 -2.67 -23.29 -5.42
C ASP A 401 -3.60 -23.53 -6.64
N ASP A 402 -4.50 -24.51 -6.58
CA ASP A 402 -5.60 -24.69 -7.52
C ASP A 402 -6.73 -23.66 -7.36
N ILE A 403 -6.97 -23.15 -6.15
CA ILE A 403 -8.12 -22.28 -5.86
C ILE A 403 -7.92 -20.89 -6.52
N PRO A 404 -8.82 -20.44 -7.42
CA PRO A 404 -8.81 -19.09 -7.99
C PRO A 404 -9.21 -18.04 -6.95
N VAL A 405 -8.63 -16.83 -7.09
CA VAL A 405 -8.94 -15.67 -6.23
C VAL A 405 -9.32 -14.50 -7.14
N GLY A 406 -10.51 -13.93 -6.94
CA GLY A 406 -11.08 -12.89 -7.78
C GLY A 406 -11.22 -11.55 -7.04
N ARG A 407 -10.65 -10.48 -7.61
CA ARG A 407 -10.72 -9.14 -7.02
C ARG A 407 -12.04 -8.46 -7.36
N GLY A 408 -12.76 -8.03 -6.33
CA GLY A 408 -13.98 -7.24 -6.45
C GLY A 408 -13.73 -5.78 -6.82
N ASN A 409 -14.81 -4.99 -6.72
CA ASN A 409 -14.78 -3.55 -6.86
C ASN A 409 -14.22 -2.88 -5.59
N THR A 410 -13.58 -1.72 -5.76
CA THR A 410 -13.07 -0.87 -4.66
C THR A 410 -14.03 0.28 -4.34
N THR A 411 -15.32 0.10 -4.62
CA THR A 411 -16.40 1.08 -4.51
C THR A 411 -17.72 0.37 -4.23
N ALA A 412 -18.51 0.88 -3.29
CA ALA A 412 -19.87 0.41 -3.01
C ALA A 412 -20.78 0.56 -4.25
N LEU A 413 -21.76 -0.34 -4.37
CA LEU A 413 -22.73 -0.40 -5.46
C LEU A 413 -23.42 0.95 -5.68
N GLY A 414 -23.44 1.41 -6.93
CA GLY A 414 -24.04 2.68 -7.32
C GLY A 414 -23.23 3.94 -6.99
N THR A 415 -22.04 3.84 -6.38
CA THR A 415 -21.20 5.01 -6.06
C THR A 415 -20.15 5.26 -7.17
N PRO A 416 -20.15 6.42 -7.86
CA PRO A 416 -19.31 6.66 -9.05
C PRO A 416 -17.93 7.25 -8.75
N SER A 417 -17.60 7.50 -7.47
CA SER A 417 -16.36 8.13 -7.02
C SER A 417 -15.58 7.17 -6.11
N LEU A 418 -14.26 7.09 -6.32
CA LEU A 418 -13.28 6.30 -5.57
C LEU A 418 -13.65 6.07 -4.08
N GLY A 419 -13.58 4.81 -3.64
CA GLY A 419 -14.12 4.34 -2.35
C GLY A 419 -13.50 4.90 -1.07
N CYS A 420 -12.66 5.93 -1.14
CA CYS A 420 -12.00 6.60 -0.02
C CYS A 420 -12.98 6.99 1.11
N HIS A 421 -14.22 7.35 0.77
CA HIS A 421 -15.26 7.62 1.78
C HIS A 421 -15.54 6.41 2.68
N TYR A 422 -15.65 5.20 2.12
CA TYR A 422 -15.92 3.98 2.88
C TYR A 422 -14.64 3.39 3.50
N VAL A 423 -13.49 3.49 2.81
CA VAL A 423 -12.19 3.12 3.41
C VAL A 423 -11.87 3.98 4.65
N SER A 424 -12.31 5.25 4.69
CA SER A 424 -12.17 6.10 5.88
C SER A 424 -13.04 5.69 7.09
N ILE A 425 -13.93 4.71 6.93
CA ILE A 425 -14.70 4.08 8.02
C ILE A 425 -13.89 2.97 8.70
N ILE A 426 -12.86 2.41 8.03
CA ILE A 426 -11.98 1.40 8.61
C ILE A 426 -11.04 2.06 9.65
N PRO A 427 -10.88 1.50 10.85
CA PRO A 427 -9.98 2.03 11.88
C PRO A 427 -8.51 1.89 11.44
N GLN A 428 -7.80 3.02 11.44
CA GLN A 428 -6.36 3.04 11.21
C GLN A 428 -5.58 2.64 12.48
N GLY A 429 -4.45 1.97 12.27
CA GLY A 429 -3.48 1.63 13.30
C GLY A 429 -2.65 2.82 13.77
N SER A 430 -1.67 2.56 14.64
CA SER A 430 -0.83 3.61 15.25
C SER A 430 0.01 4.41 14.26
N GLY A 431 0.23 3.89 13.04
CA GLY A 431 0.93 4.60 11.95
C GLY A 431 0.01 5.36 10.98
N GLY A 432 -1.32 5.39 11.19
CA GLY A 432 -2.27 5.96 10.23
C GLY A 432 -2.54 5.08 8.99
N LEU A 433 -2.04 3.84 8.99
CA LEU A 433 -2.26 2.83 7.95
C LEU A 433 -3.33 1.82 8.40
N ILE A 434 -3.80 0.96 7.49
CA ILE A 434 -4.66 -0.17 7.84
C ILE A 434 -3.75 -1.36 8.16
N ASP A 435 -3.50 -1.64 9.44
CA ASP A 435 -2.56 -2.70 9.85
C ASP A 435 -2.95 -4.09 9.34
N SER A 436 -4.24 -4.31 9.04
CA SER A 436 -4.77 -5.53 8.40
C SER A 436 -4.25 -5.76 6.99
N ASP A 437 -3.81 -4.72 6.27
CA ASP A 437 -3.17 -4.84 4.94
C ASP A 437 -1.90 -5.72 5.01
N THR A 438 -1.28 -5.77 6.19
CA THR A 438 -0.10 -6.58 6.49
C THR A 438 -0.39 -7.69 7.49
N LEU A 439 -1.67 -7.95 7.82
CA LEU A 439 -2.11 -8.81 8.93
C LEU A 439 -1.24 -8.61 10.20
N TYR A 440 -1.04 -7.34 10.59
CA TYR A 440 -0.24 -6.93 11.75
C TYR A 440 1.22 -7.44 11.72
N GLY A 441 1.80 -7.62 10.52
CA GLY A 441 3.18 -8.08 10.28
C GLY A 441 3.36 -9.61 10.22
N LEU A 442 2.32 -10.39 10.48
CA LEU A 442 2.40 -11.86 10.53
C LEU A 442 2.63 -12.63 9.20
N PRO A 443 2.37 -12.09 7.98
CA PRO A 443 2.65 -12.80 6.72
C PRO A 443 4.12 -13.18 6.53
N LEU A 444 5.05 -12.53 7.24
CA LEU A 444 6.46 -12.92 7.29
C LEU A 444 6.69 -14.34 7.86
N SER A 445 5.69 -14.92 8.54
CA SER A 445 5.73 -16.30 9.03
C SER A 445 5.15 -17.33 8.04
N LEU A 446 4.37 -16.89 7.04
CA LEU A 446 3.80 -17.75 6.00
C LEU A 446 4.86 -18.13 4.95
N PRO A 447 4.73 -19.27 4.25
CA PRO A 447 5.52 -19.57 3.06
C PRO A 447 5.12 -18.67 1.89
N ARG A 448 6.10 -18.29 1.06
CA ARG A 448 5.91 -17.35 -0.05
C ARG A 448 5.48 -18.07 -1.33
N SER A 449 4.21 -17.97 -1.71
CA SER A 449 3.66 -18.46 -2.97
C SER A 449 4.34 -17.83 -4.20
N PRO A 450 4.50 -18.57 -5.31
CA PRO A 450 4.81 -17.99 -6.62
C PRO A 450 3.72 -17.04 -7.13
N ARG A 451 2.48 -17.18 -6.65
CA ARG A 451 1.35 -16.30 -6.99
C ARG A 451 1.54 -14.97 -6.26
N ARG A 452 1.28 -13.85 -6.95
CA ARG A 452 1.29 -12.49 -6.38
C ARG A 452 0.12 -11.68 -6.90
N TYR A 453 -0.43 -10.82 -6.06
CA TYR A 453 -1.36 -9.79 -6.48
C TYR A 453 -0.63 -8.82 -7.41
N THR A 454 -1.23 -8.58 -8.58
CA THR A 454 -0.79 -7.51 -9.47
C THR A 454 -1.99 -6.76 -9.98
N SER A 455 -1.94 -5.43 -9.94
CA SER A 455 -2.88 -4.60 -10.70
C SER A 455 -2.87 -4.99 -12.18
N GLU A 456 -1.67 -5.20 -12.74
CA GLU A 456 -1.34 -5.68 -14.08
C GLU A 456 0.02 -6.41 -13.95
N ASN A 457 0.22 -7.66 -14.39
CA ASN A 457 1.55 -8.30 -14.27
C ASN A 457 2.57 -7.65 -15.20
N SER A 458 3.67 -7.17 -14.62
CA SER A 458 4.88 -6.84 -15.34
C SER A 458 5.58 -8.10 -15.85
N VAL A 459 5.19 -8.59 -17.03
CA VAL A 459 5.99 -9.59 -17.74
C VAL A 459 7.14 -8.87 -18.47
N LYS A 460 8.33 -8.95 -17.86
CA LYS A 460 9.65 -8.73 -18.47
C LYS A 460 10.08 -7.30 -18.83
N TYR A 461 9.19 -6.36 -19.18
CA TYR A 461 9.60 -5.03 -19.67
C TYR A 461 8.87 -3.78 -19.15
N GLY A 462 7.93 -3.89 -18.20
CA GLY A 462 7.34 -2.73 -17.51
C GLY A 462 6.58 -1.75 -18.42
N ALA A 463 5.46 -2.20 -18.99
CA ALA A 463 4.56 -1.38 -19.80
C ALA A 463 3.50 -0.65 -18.95
N PRO A 464 2.95 0.49 -19.40
CA PRO A 464 2.01 1.32 -18.63
C PRO A 464 0.58 0.76 -18.60
N ARG A 465 -0.26 1.38 -17.77
CA ARG A 465 -1.70 1.05 -17.60
C ARG A 465 -2.43 0.97 -18.93
N ASN A 466 -3.30 -0.04 -19.03
CA ASN A 466 -4.00 -0.51 -20.24
C ASN A 466 -3.07 -1.32 -21.16
N THR A 467 -3.19 -2.64 -21.11
CA THR A 467 -2.64 -3.56 -22.12
C THR A 467 -3.72 -4.53 -22.58
N ASP A 468 -3.68 -4.94 -23.85
CA ASP A 468 -4.65 -5.86 -24.47
C ASP A 468 -4.48 -7.33 -24.05
N HIS A 469 -3.94 -7.55 -22.84
CA HIS A 469 -3.50 -8.84 -22.28
C HIS A 469 -4.20 -9.13 -20.95
N PRO A 470 -5.52 -9.42 -20.94
CA PRO A 470 -6.29 -9.65 -19.72
C PRO A 470 -5.79 -10.86 -18.91
N GLU A 471 -5.08 -11.80 -19.53
CA GLU A 471 -4.46 -12.96 -18.89
C GLU A 471 -3.34 -12.60 -17.89
N LEU A 472 -2.87 -11.35 -17.88
CA LEU A 472 -1.78 -10.89 -17.02
C LEU A 472 -2.23 -10.16 -15.75
N ARG A 473 -3.46 -9.66 -15.65
CA ARG A 473 -3.92 -8.96 -14.42
C ARG A 473 -4.47 -9.95 -13.39
N GLN A 474 -4.67 -9.47 -12.16
CA GLN A 474 -5.51 -10.17 -11.18
C GLN A 474 -6.90 -10.44 -11.80
N PRO A 475 -7.42 -11.69 -11.75
CA PRO A 475 -8.80 -11.99 -12.16
C PRO A 475 -9.82 -11.19 -11.34
N LEU A 476 -10.95 -10.82 -11.96
CA LEU A 476 -12.04 -10.16 -11.26
C LEU A 476 -12.93 -11.17 -10.52
N ALA A 477 -13.62 -10.72 -9.47
CA ALA A 477 -14.56 -11.56 -8.73
C ALA A 477 -15.65 -12.18 -9.63
N PHE A 478 -16.17 -11.41 -10.59
CA PHE A 478 -17.17 -11.89 -11.55
C PHE A 478 -16.61 -12.93 -12.54
N GLU A 479 -15.35 -12.79 -12.97
CA GLU A 479 -14.70 -13.77 -13.86
C GLU A 479 -14.45 -15.10 -13.14
N VAL A 480 -14.09 -15.05 -11.85
CA VAL A 480 -13.94 -16.23 -11.00
C VAL A 480 -15.29 -16.90 -10.75
N TRP A 481 -16.38 -16.13 -10.54
CA TRP A 481 -17.75 -16.66 -10.53
C TRP A 481 -18.06 -17.43 -11.81
N GLN A 482 -17.96 -16.79 -12.98
CA GLN A 482 -18.28 -17.40 -14.27
C GLN A 482 -17.42 -18.66 -14.53
N THR A 483 -16.12 -18.60 -14.22
CA THR A 483 -15.19 -19.74 -14.40
C THR A 483 -15.59 -20.96 -13.54
N ILE A 484 -16.16 -20.75 -12.36
CA ILE A 484 -16.62 -21.83 -11.47
C ILE A 484 -17.98 -22.35 -11.91
N GLU A 485 -18.88 -21.46 -12.34
CA GLU A 485 -20.20 -21.81 -12.89
C GLU A 485 -20.08 -22.64 -14.19
N GLU A 486 -19.21 -22.25 -15.13
CA GLU A 486 -18.91 -23.00 -16.35
C GLU A 486 -18.26 -24.37 -16.11
N GLN A 487 -17.69 -24.59 -14.92
CA GLN A 487 -17.06 -25.86 -14.50
C GLN A 487 -17.94 -26.72 -13.59
N LEU A 488 -19.14 -26.24 -13.23
CA LEU A 488 -20.06 -26.91 -12.32
C LEU A 488 -20.83 -28.03 -13.04
N ASP A 489 -21.06 -29.16 -12.37
CA ASP A 489 -21.94 -30.19 -12.93
C ASP A 489 -23.40 -29.66 -13.00
N PRO A 490 -24.22 -29.96 -14.03
CA PRO A 490 -25.55 -29.35 -14.20
C PRO A 490 -26.57 -29.59 -13.07
N ASN A 491 -26.31 -30.57 -12.20
CA ASN A 491 -27.11 -30.87 -11.01
C ASN A 491 -26.49 -30.35 -9.70
N GLU A 492 -25.23 -29.91 -9.75
CA GLU A 492 -24.48 -29.37 -8.62
C GLU A 492 -24.88 -27.89 -8.39
N LYS A 493 -24.66 -27.39 -7.17
CA LYS A 493 -25.05 -26.04 -6.75
C LYS A 493 -24.00 -25.43 -5.81
N ILE A 494 -23.92 -24.11 -5.81
CA ILE A 494 -22.90 -23.35 -5.08
C ILE A 494 -23.47 -22.84 -3.75
N THR A 495 -22.81 -23.17 -2.63
CA THR A 495 -23.01 -22.43 -1.38
C THR A 495 -22.04 -21.25 -1.33
N ILE A 496 -22.51 -20.09 -0.90
CA ILE A 496 -21.65 -18.90 -0.70
C ILE A 496 -21.52 -18.62 0.79
N LEU A 497 -20.29 -18.48 1.29
CA LEU A 497 -20.00 -17.82 2.57
C LEU A 497 -19.57 -16.39 2.26
N THR A 498 -20.20 -15.39 2.87
CA THR A 498 -19.82 -14.00 2.72
C THR A 498 -19.56 -13.37 4.09
N ASN A 499 -18.33 -12.89 4.27
CA ASN A 499 -17.77 -12.33 5.49
C ASN A 499 -17.41 -10.84 5.37
N GLY A 500 -17.42 -10.27 4.16
CA GLY A 500 -17.18 -8.85 3.89
C GLY A 500 -18.43 -8.11 3.39
N PRO A 501 -18.27 -6.90 2.83
CA PRO A 501 -19.35 -6.16 2.17
C PRO A 501 -19.91 -6.93 0.97
N LEU A 502 -21.23 -6.91 0.81
CA LEU A 502 -21.98 -7.75 -0.13
C LEU A 502 -21.87 -7.34 -1.61
N THR A 503 -20.93 -6.45 -1.93
CA THR A 503 -20.76 -5.81 -3.23
C THR A 503 -20.51 -6.83 -4.34
N ASN A 504 -19.70 -7.86 -4.10
CA ASN A 504 -19.43 -8.90 -5.12
C ASN A 504 -20.69 -9.73 -5.40
N LEU A 505 -21.33 -10.28 -4.36
CA LEU A 505 -22.55 -11.06 -4.49
C LEU A 505 -23.71 -10.26 -5.13
N ALA A 506 -23.87 -8.98 -4.80
CA ALA A 506 -24.86 -8.11 -5.45
C ALA A 506 -24.54 -7.87 -6.93
N ASN A 507 -23.26 -7.67 -7.30
CA ASN A 507 -22.88 -7.53 -8.70
C ASN A 507 -23.13 -8.82 -9.50
N ILE A 508 -22.88 -10.00 -8.90
CA ILE A 508 -23.22 -11.30 -9.50
C ILE A 508 -24.74 -11.38 -9.76
N VAL A 509 -25.56 -11.23 -8.72
CA VAL A 509 -27.04 -11.33 -8.78
C VAL A 509 -27.70 -10.29 -9.68
N LEU A 510 -27.04 -9.16 -9.97
CA LEU A 510 -27.54 -8.13 -10.89
C LEU A 510 -27.06 -8.30 -12.34
N SER A 511 -25.93 -8.96 -12.57
CA SER A 511 -25.30 -9.09 -13.90
C SER A 511 -25.62 -10.43 -14.56
N ASP A 512 -25.63 -11.49 -13.76
CA ASP A 512 -26.03 -12.83 -14.14
C ASP A 512 -27.49 -13.10 -13.71
N ARG A 513 -28.24 -13.77 -14.58
CA ARG A 513 -29.66 -14.09 -14.39
C ARG A 513 -29.86 -15.47 -13.79
N ASP A 514 -28.92 -16.39 -14.02
CA ASP A 514 -29.05 -17.79 -13.64
C ASP A 514 -28.41 -18.06 -12.27
N ALA A 515 -27.54 -17.17 -11.77
CA ALA A 515 -27.01 -17.11 -10.38
C ALA A 515 -28.01 -17.53 -9.29
N ILE A 516 -29.23 -16.96 -9.27
CA ILE A 516 -30.23 -17.27 -8.24
C ILE A 516 -30.68 -18.75 -8.29
N SER A 517 -30.55 -19.41 -9.44
CA SER A 517 -30.84 -20.83 -9.63
C SER A 517 -29.61 -21.75 -9.42
N VAL A 518 -28.40 -21.19 -9.43
CA VAL A 518 -27.12 -21.90 -9.23
C VAL A 518 -26.65 -21.84 -7.77
N ILE A 519 -26.95 -20.74 -7.07
CA ILE A 519 -26.69 -20.59 -5.63
C ILE A 519 -27.71 -21.43 -4.85
N GLU A 520 -27.25 -22.48 -4.16
CA GLU A 520 -28.07 -23.26 -3.23
C GLU A 520 -28.48 -22.39 -2.03
N LYS A 521 -27.49 -21.67 -1.48
CA LYS A 521 -27.60 -21.06 -0.16
C LYS A 521 -26.50 -20.02 0.08
N VAL A 522 -26.81 -18.98 0.86
CA VAL A 522 -25.86 -17.98 1.33
C VAL A 522 -25.75 -18.01 2.85
N TYR A 523 -24.53 -18.08 3.36
CA TYR A 523 -24.18 -17.87 4.77
C TYR A 523 -23.58 -16.47 4.91
N LEU A 524 -24.26 -15.58 5.62
CA LEU A 524 -23.93 -14.15 5.64
C LEU A 524 -23.47 -13.75 7.04
N VAL A 525 -22.16 -13.52 7.21
CA VAL A 525 -21.56 -12.99 8.44
C VAL A 525 -21.57 -11.47 8.37
N GLY A 526 -22.45 -10.88 9.17
CA GLY A 526 -22.64 -9.44 9.24
C GLY A 526 -24.05 -9.09 9.68
N GLY A 527 -24.35 -7.80 9.65
CA GLY A 527 -25.67 -7.28 9.95
C GLY A 527 -26.02 -7.23 11.45
N HIS A 528 -26.77 -6.19 11.79
CA HIS A 528 -27.32 -5.98 13.11
C HIS A 528 -28.81 -5.65 12.98
N ILE A 529 -29.67 -6.63 13.28
CA ILE A 529 -31.12 -6.44 13.31
C ILE A 529 -31.44 -5.60 14.55
N ARG A 530 -31.90 -4.37 14.34
CA ARG A 530 -32.34 -3.50 15.43
C ARG A 530 -33.57 -4.11 16.12
N ASP A 531 -33.43 -4.38 17.41
CA ASP A 531 -34.48 -4.91 18.28
C ASP A 531 -35.00 -3.85 19.27
N GLU A 532 -35.88 -4.27 20.19
CA GLU A 532 -36.49 -3.39 21.21
C GLU A 532 -35.52 -3.03 22.35
N ASN A 533 -34.34 -3.66 22.43
CA ASN A 533 -33.39 -3.54 23.54
C ASN A 533 -32.38 -2.38 23.39
N ASP A 534 -32.57 -1.49 22.39
CA ASP A 534 -31.61 -0.43 21.99
C ASP A 534 -30.18 -0.94 21.76
N SER A 535 -30.07 -2.19 21.29
CA SER A 535 -28.81 -2.84 20.94
C SER A 535 -28.05 -2.03 19.88
N LYS A 536 -26.73 -1.98 20.02
CA LYS A 536 -25.84 -1.20 19.14
C LYS A 536 -25.09 -2.08 18.16
N GLY A 537 -24.86 -1.53 16.96
CA GLY A 537 -23.97 -2.08 15.94
C GLY A 537 -22.50 -2.15 16.38
N ASN A 538 -21.59 -2.48 15.44
CA ASN A 538 -20.14 -2.48 15.67
C ASN A 538 -19.43 -1.25 15.06
N VAL A 539 -20.08 -0.41 14.26
CA VAL A 539 -19.47 0.78 13.64
C VAL A 539 -19.15 1.86 14.69
N PHE A 540 -17.97 1.79 15.29
CA PHE A 540 -17.50 2.75 16.30
C PHE A 540 -16.78 3.97 15.71
N THR A 541 -16.31 3.87 14.45
CA THR A 541 -15.60 4.93 13.71
C THR A 541 -16.52 6.04 13.19
N VAL A 542 -17.82 5.77 13.09
CA VAL A 542 -18.86 6.74 12.68
C VAL A 542 -19.89 6.88 13.80
N PRO A 543 -19.63 7.66 14.87
CA PRO A 543 -20.46 7.67 16.09
C PRO A 543 -21.92 8.12 15.90
N SER A 544 -22.26 8.70 14.75
CA SER A 544 -23.62 9.05 14.36
C SER A 544 -24.44 7.83 13.91
N ASN A 545 -23.80 6.76 13.42
CA ASN A 545 -24.48 5.50 13.11
C ASN A 545 -24.45 4.56 14.33
N ARG A 546 -25.62 4.37 14.94
CA ARG A 546 -25.74 3.56 16.17
C ARG A 546 -26.07 2.08 15.93
N TYR A 547 -26.56 1.72 14.74
CA TYR A 547 -27.32 0.48 14.54
C TYR A 547 -26.87 -0.36 13.35
N ALA A 548 -26.06 0.20 12.44
CA ALA A 548 -25.48 -0.56 11.34
C ALA A 548 -24.32 -1.44 11.81
N GLU A 549 -24.05 -2.47 11.02
CA GLU A 549 -22.88 -3.33 11.16
C GLU A 549 -21.91 -3.01 10.01
N PHE A 550 -20.59 -3.07 10.22
CA PHE A 550 -19.55 -2.65 9.26
C PHE A 550 -19.80 -3.16 7.84
N ASN A 551 -19.95 -4.47 7.62
CA ASN A 551 -20.14 -5.04 6.27
C ASN A 551 -21.38 -4.48 5.57
N VAL A 552 -22.44 -4.20 6.34
CA VAL A 552 -23.72 -3.67 5.87
C VAL A 552 -23.69 -2.14 5.72
N LEU A 553 -22.80 -1.42 6.40
CA LEU A 553 -22.55 0.01 6.20
C LEU A 553 -21.60 0.30 5.03
N LEU A 554 -20.64 -0.60 4.77
CA LEU A 554 -19.64 -0.47 3.71
C LEU A 554 -20.25 -0.66 2.31
N ASP A 555 -21.38 -1.37 2.20
CA ASP A 555 -22.27 -1.29 1.03
C ASP A 555 -23.75 -1.55 1.38
N PRO A 556 -24.50 -0.50 1.80
CA PRO A 556 -25.90 -0.63 2.18
C PRO A 556 -26.82 -0.97 1.00
N LEU A 557 -26.42 -0.62 -0.23
CA LEU A 557 -27.23 -0.86 -1.42
C LEU A 557 -27.08 -2.32 -1.88
N ALA A 558 -25.86 -2.84 -1.93
CA ALA A 558 -25.62 -4.26 -2.17
C ALA A 558 -26.25 -5.13 -1.07
N ALA A 559 -26.13 -4.73 0.20
CA ALA A 559 -26.76 -5.43 1.30
C ALA A 559 -28.29 -5.48 1.15
N LYS A 560 -28.92 -4.38 0.73
CA LYS A 560 -30.35 -4.34 0.41
C LYS A 560 -30.70 -5.27 -0.76
N THR A 561 -29.95 -5.19 -1.86
CA THR A 561 -30.13 -6.03 -3.06
C THR A 561 -30.06 -7.52 -2.73
N VAL A 562 -29.11 -7.95 -1.90
CA VAL A 562 -28.97 -9.37 -1.52
C VAL A 562 -30.00 -9.78 -0.48
N LEU A 563 -30.12 -9.07 0.65
CA LEU A 563 -30.98 -9.49 1.77
C LEU A 563 -32.49 -9.37 1.50
N GLU A 564 -32.91 -8.58 0.52
CA GLU A 564 -34.31 -8.50 0.07
C GLU A 564 -34.60 -9.38 -1.15
N SER A 565 -33.61 -10.13 -1.67
CA SER A 565 -33.77 -11.09 -2.78
C SER A 565 -34.49 -12.39 -2.37
N SER A 566 -34.64 -13.31 -3.33
CA SER A 566 -35.22 -14.65 -3.16
C SER A 566 -34.21 -15.76 -2.84
N LEU A 567 -32.96 -15.43 -2.51
CA LEU A 567 -31.92 -16.42 -2.13
C LEU A 567 -32.21 -17.05 -0.77
N ASP A 568 -31.82 -18.31 -0.54
CA ASP A 568 -31.84 -18.91 0.80
C ASP A 568 -30.71 -18.36 1.66
N ILE A 569 -30.96 -17.23 2.33
CA ILE A 569 -29.97 -16.57 3.18
C ILE A 569 -30.10 -17.03 4.62
N THR A 570 -28.99 -17.53 5.17
CA THR A 570 -28.78 -17.73 6.60
C THR A 570 -27.85 -16.65 7.15
N LEU A 571 -28.43 -15.71 7.89
CA LEU A 571 -27.76 -14.59 8.53
C LEU A 571 -27.10 -15.04 9.85
N ILE A 572 -25.82 -14.74 10.01
CA ILE A 572 -25.04 -14.87 11.25
C ILE A 572 -24.83 -13.45 11.81
N PRO A 573 -25.80 -12.92 12.59
CA PRO A 573 -25.80 -11.52 13.00
C PRO A 573 -24.77 -11.22 14.09
N LEU A 574 -24.44 -9.94 14.24
CA LEU A 574 -23.50 -9.42 15.24
C LEU A 574 -23.77 -9.90 16.69
N VAL A 575 -25.02 -10.20 17.05
CA VAL A 575 -25.37 -10.76 18.37
C VAL A 575 -24.75 -12.15 18.58
N SER A 576 -24.78 -13.00 17.56
CA SER A 576 -24.19 -14.34 17.60
C SER A 576 -22.66 -14.29 17.49
N GLN A 577 -22.13 -13.40 16.64
CA GLN A 577 -20.68 -13.15 16.52
C GLN A 577 -20.07 -12.74 17.88
N ARG A 578 -20.72 -11.83 18.61
CA ARG A 578 -20.32 -11.41 19.98
C ARG A 578 -20.29 -12.56 20.98
N LYS A 579 -21.01 -13.67 20.77
CA LYS A 579 -20.94 -14.88 21.61
C LYS A 579 -19.76 -15.80 21.25
N ALA A 580 -19.21 -15.67 20.05
CA ALA A 580 -18.00 -16.35 19.57
C ALA A 580 -16.70 -15.56 19.83
N ALA A 581 -16.81 -14.25 20.12
CA ALA A 581 -15.72 -13.31 20.28
C ALA A 581 -14.97 -13.37 21.64
N SER A 582 -14.47 -14.55 22.07
CA SER A 582 -13.68 -14.66 23.30
C SER A 582 -12.29 -15.26 23.12
N PHE A 583 -11.27 -14.38 23.11
CA PHE A 583 -9.85 -14.75 23.10
C PHE A 583 -9.50 -15.75 24.20
N GLN A 584 -10.03 -15.59 25.41
CA GLN A 584 -9.69 -16.45 26.55
C GLN A 584 -10.14 -17.90 26.33
N PHE A 585 -11.35 -18.13 25.81
CA PHE A 585 -11.83 -19.49 25.54
C PHE A 585 -11.12 -20.15 24.35
N ILE A 586 -10.88 -19.42 23.24
CA ILE A 586 -10.18 -20.02 22.10
C ILE A 586 -8.69 -20.29 22.40
N LEU A 587 -7.99 -19.37 23.09
CA LEU A 587 -6.61 -19.56 23.51
C LEU A 587 -6.47 -20.61 24.62
N HIS A 588 -7.55 -20.94 25.33
CA HIS A 588 -7.60 -22.10 26.22
C HIS A 588 -7.77 -23.40 25.41
N ALA A 589 -8.73 -23.46 24.48
CA ALA A 589 -8.95 -24.64 23.63
C ALA A 589 -7.70 -25.01 22.81
N LEU A 590 -7.00 -24.02 22.23
CA LEU A 590 -5.75 -24.18 21.47
C LEU A 590 -4.52 -24.59 22.31
N LYS A 591 -4.67 -24.86 23.62
CA LYS A 591 -3.63 -25.50 24.46
C LYS A 591 -3.79 -27.01 24.58
N HIS A 592 -4.92 -27.57 24.13
CA HIS A 592 -5.30 -28.97 24.37
C HIS A 592 -5.44 -29.80 23.09
N VAL A 593 -4.85 -29.32 21.98
CA VAL A 593 -4.85 -29.97 20.66
C VAL A 593 -3.43 -30.08 20.12
N ASP A 594 -3.22 -30.99 19.16
CA ASP A 594 -1.93 -31.18 18.52
C ASP A 594 -1.47 -29.91 17.76
N HIS A 595 -0.16 -29.73 17.69
CA HIS A 595 0.44 -28.53 17.10
C HIS A 595 0.71 -28.70 15.60
N THR A 596 -0.24 -28.23 14.78
CA THR A 596 -0.05 -27.98 13.34
C THR A 596 0.54 -26.57 13.10
N PRO A 597 1.23 -26.32 11.98
CA PRO A 597 1.62 -24.98 11.54
C PRO A 597 0.45 -23.98 11.56
N GLU A 598 -0.73 -24.40 11.12
CA GLU A 598 -1.95 -23.59 11.09
C GLU A 598 -2.44 -23.24 12.49
N SER A 599 -2.42 -24.20 13.43
CA SER A 599 -2.74 -23.93 14.84
C SER A 599 -1.74 -22.95 15.46
N GLY A 600 -0.47 -23.00 15.04
CA GLY A 600 0.58 -22.07 15.44
C GLY A 600 0.32 -20.66 14.93
N PHE A 601 0.13 -20.51 13.62
CA PHE A 601 -0.17 -19.24 12.96
C PHE A 601 -1.42 -18.58 13.56
N VAL A 602 -2.54 -19.31 13.64
CA VAL A 602 -3.79 -18.80 14.22
C VAL A 602 -3.61 -18.46 15.70
N ARG A 603 -2.88 -19.26 16.48
CA ARG A 603 -2.57 -18.94 17.89
C ARG A 603 -1.69 -17.70 18.04
N HIS A 604 -0.70 -17.48 17.15
CA HIS A 604 0.12 -16.27 17.16
C HIS A 604 -0.70 -15.03 16.80
N LEU A 605 -1.56 -15.12 15.78
CA LEU A 605 -2.51 -14.06 15.42
C LEU A 605 -3.45 -13.73 16.60
N LEU A 606 -4.06 -14.73 17.23
CA LEU A 606 -4.95 -14.53 18.38
C LEU A 606 -4.23 -13.95 19.59
N LEU A 607 -2.96 -14.29 19.83
CA LEU A 607 -2.16 -13.70 20.89
C LEU A 607 -1.81 -12.24 20.60
N LEU A 608 -1.43 -11.91 19.35
CA LEU A 608 -1.13 -10.54 18.93
C LEU A 608 -2.36 -9.64 19.00
N LEU A 609 -3.49 -10.09 18.46
CA LEU A 609 -4.78 -9.37 18.51
C LEU A 609 -5.23 -9.12 19.96
N TYR A 610 -5.12 -10.13 20.83
CA TYR A 610 -5.45 -9.98 22.25
C TYR A 610 -4.51 -9.01 22.98
N ASP A 611 -3.20 -9.09 22.73
CA ASP A 611 -2.19 -8.20 23.34
C ASP A 611 -2.38 -6.73 22.91
N LEU A 612 -2.66 -6.49 21.62
CA LEU A 612 -3.06 -5.18 21.10
C LEU A 612 -4.31 -4.65 21.81
N GLN A 613 -5.36 -5.48 21.94
CA GLN A 613 -6.61 -5.10 22.60
C GLN A 613 -6.41 -4.74 24.08
N GLN A 614 -5.55 -5.46 24.80
CA GLN A 614 -5.29 -5.18 26.22
C GLN A 614 -4.40 -3.93 26.45
N LYS A 615 -3.49 -3.62 25.51
CA LYS A 615 -2.48 -2.54 25.70
C LYS A 615 -2.84 -1.21 25.04
N HIS A 616 -3.58 -1.21 23.93
CA HIS A 616 -3.68 -0.05 23.05
C HIS A 616 -5.12 0.29 22.67
N ARG A 617 -5.61 1.46 23.14
CA ARG A 617 -7.02 1.91 23.00
C ARG A 617 -7.56 1.92 21.55
N LEU A 618 -6.71 2.09 20.54
CA LEU A 618 -7.11 2.04 19.13
C LEU A 618 -7.63 0.65 18.74
N TYR A 619 -7.08 -0.39 19.34
CA TYR A 619 -7.32 -1.80 19.03
C TYR A 619 -8.32 -2.44 20.02
N ASN A 620 -9.16 -1.65 20.69
CA ASN A 620 -10.20 -2.19 21.60
C ASN A 620 -11.18 -3.18 20.92
N HIS A 621 -11.19 -3.24 19.59
CA HIS A 621 -12.17 -3.93 18.75
C HIS A 621 -11.68 -5.28 18.16
N MET A 622 -10.46 -5.74 18.48
CA MET A 622 -9.87 -6.94 17.85
C MET A 622 -10.68 -8.23 18.08
N ASP A 623 -11.59 -8.26 19.06
CA ASP A 623 -12.43 -9.40 19.38
C ASP A 623 -13.49 -9.70 18.32
N MET A 624 -13.95 -8.70 17.54
CA MET A 624 -14.99 -8.92 16.53
C MET A 624 -14.53 -9.88 15.41
N PHE A 625 -13.25 -9.85 15.05
CA PHE A 625 -12.63 -10.76 14.08
C PHE A 625 -12.76 -12.24 14.49
N LEU A 626 -12.82 -12.53 15.79
CA LEU A 626 -13.02 -13.88 16.31
C LEU A 626 -14.51 -14.30 16.27
N GLY A 627 -15.42 -13.33 16.19
CA GLY A 627 -16.85 -13.53 15.96
C GLY A 627 -17.18 -13.88 14.51
N GLU A 628 -16.41 -13.39 13.54
CA GLU A 628 -16.60 -13.66 12.10
C GLU A 628 -16.41 -15.14 11.74
N VAL A 629 -15.44 -15.80 12.40
CA VAL A 629 -15.11 -17.24 12.25
C VAL A 629 -16.33 -18.17 12.48
N LEU A 630 -17.37 -17.69 13.19
CA LEU A 630 -18.64 -18.39 13.38
C LEU A 630 -19.32 -18.78 12.07
N GLY A 631 -19.17 -18.00 10.98
CA GLY A 631 -19.75 -18.34 9.67
C GLY A 631 -19.16 -19.61 9.07
N ALA A 632 -17.83 -19.66 8.96
CA ALA A 632 -17.09 -20.83 8.48
C ALA A 632 -17.33 -22.07 9.36
N VAL A 633 -17.34 -21.89 10.69
CA VAL A 633 -17.62 -22.98 11.63
C VAL A 633 -19.03 -23.51 11.47
N TYR A 634 -20.04 -22.64 11.38
CA TYR A 634 -21.42 -23.08 11.21
C TYR A 634 -21.68 -23.72 9.84
N LEU A 635 -20.98 -23.29 8.77
CA LEU A 635 -21.05 -23.89 7.45
C LEU A 635 -20.52 -25.34 7.42
N VAL A 636 -19.43 -25.63 8.15
CA VAL A 636 -18.84 -26.97 8.29
C VAL A 636 -19.63 -27.85 9.27
N GLU A 637 -19.85 -27.35 10.49
CA GLU A 637 -20.33 -28.14 11.63
C GLU A 637 -21.86 -28.24 11.70
N GLY A 638 -22.59 -27.28 11.10
CA GLY A 638 -24.05 -27.28 11.03
C GLY A 638 -24.71 -27.48 12.40
N LEU A 639 -25.34 -28.65 12.60
CA LEU A 639 -26.04 -28.99 13.83
C LEU A 639 -25.11 -29.31 15.02
N ASN A 640 -23.82 -29.60 14.79
CA ASN A 640 -22.90 -30.01 15.85
C ASN A 640 -22.65 -28.92 16.90
N ILE A 641 -22.71 -27.64 16.51
CA ILE A 641 -22.64 -26.49 17.44
C ILE A 641 -23.98 -26.19 18.13
N LYS A 642 -25.01 -27.03 17.95
CA LYS A 642 -26.36 -26.90 18.54
C LYS A 642 -27.00 -25.53 18.25
N PRO A 643 -27.15 -25.15 16.97
CA PRO A 643 -27.66 -23.83 16.57
C PRO A 643 -29.17 -23.69 16.81
N SER A 644 -29.61 -22.48 17.09
CA SER A 644 -31.01 -22.06 17.12
C SER A 644 -31.26 -21.06 15.99
N LEU A 645 -32.20 -21.39 15.09
CA LEU A 645 -32.56 -20.56 13.92
C LEU A 645 -33.95 -19.94 14.09
N GLN A 646 -34.10 -18.69 13.68
CA GLN A 646 -35.37 -17.97 13.64
C GLN A 646 -35.59 -17.37 12.25
N ALA A 647 -36.69 -17.69 11.58
CA ALA A 647 -37.08 -16.99 10.35
C ALA A 647 -37.52 -15.56 10.69
N LYS A 648 -36.97 -14.55 10.01
CA LYS A 648 -37.36 -13.13 10.18
C LYS A 648 -37.48 -12.44 8.82
N SER A 649 -38.62 -11.82 8.56
CA SER A 649 -38.78 -10.86 7.47
C SER A 649 -38.13 -9.54 7.85
N ILE A 650 -37.21 -9.07 7.01
CA ILE A 650 -36.37 -7.89 7.27
C ILE A 650 -36.40 -6.91 6.10
N SER A 651 -35.88 -5.71 6.33
CA SER A 651 -35.57 -4.74 5.28
C SER A 651 -34.35 -3.90 5.67
N ILE A 652 -33.61 -3.43 4.67
CA ILE A 652 -32.36 -2.67 4.83
C ILE A 652 -32.62 -1.21 4.49
N VAL A 653 -32.15 -0.32 5.37
CA VAL A 653 -32.11 1.12 5.15
C VAL A 653 -30.88 1.47 4.32
N SER A 654 -31.07 2.08 3.15
CA SER A 654 -30.02 2.55 2.24
C SER A 654 -30.45 3.85 1.55
N ASN A 655 -29.49 4.59 0.98
CA ASN A 655 -29.71 5.88 0.30
C ASN A 655 -30.42 6.93 1.19
N SER A 656 -30.10 6.95 2.49
CA SER A 656 -30.76 7.77 3.50
C SER A 656 -29.84 8.85 4.09
N THR A 657 -29.19 8.56 5.23
CA THR A 657 -28.14 9.36 5.85
C THR A 657 -27.13 8.42 6.49
N ILE A 658 -25.87 8.86 6.62
CA ILE A 658 -24.80 8.03 7.20
C ILE A 658 -25.10 7.51 8.62
N SER A 659 -26.00 8.18 9.37
CA SER A 659 -26.48 7.75 10.70
C SER A 659 -27.56 6.65 10.69
N THR A 660 -28.14 6.33 9.54
CA THR A 660 -29.25 5.36 9.37
C THR A 660 -29.01 4.32 8.28
N ASP A 661 -28.14 4.60 7.31
CA ASP A 661 -27.74 3.63 6.28
C ASP A 661 -27.10 2.39 6.90
N GLY A 662 -27.37 1.23 6.32
CA GLY A 662 -26.92 -0.07 6.81
C GLY A 662 -27.67 -0.61 8.03
N GLN A 663 -28.68 0.10 8.55
CA GLN A 663 -29.56 -0.41 9.60
C GLN A 663 -30.48 -1.51 9.04
N ILE A 664 -30.45 -2.70 9.64
CA ILE A 664 -31.43 -3.76 9.35
C ILE A 664 -32.62 -3.62 10.31
N VAL A 665 -33.84 -3.60 9.76
CA VAL A 665 -35.10 -3.53 10.52
C VAL A 665 -35.97 -4.77 10.25
N ILE A 666 -36.81 -5.13 11.22
CA ILE A 666 -37.85 -6.14 11.02
C ILE A 666 -38.97 -5.52 10.17
N ASN A 667 -39.27 -6.13 9.02
CA ASN A 667 -40.38 -5.73 8.15
C ASN A 667 -41.39 -6.86 8.04
N LYS A 668 -42.51 -6.76 8.77
CA LYS A 668 -43.59 -7.77 8.77
C LYS A 668 -44.39 -7.85 7.47
N GLU A 669 -44.24 -6.87 6.57
CA GLU A 669 -44.90 -6.82 5.26
C GLU A 669 -43.99 -7.36 4.14
N SER A 670 -42.71 -7.66 4.43
CA SER A 670 -41.81 -8.28 3.45
C SER A 670 -42.16 -9.76 3.25
N ALA A 671 -42.41 -10.14 2.00
CA ALA A 671 -42.68 -11.51 1.58
C ALA A 671 -41.47 -12.44 1.74
N ASN A 672 -40.25 -11.89 1.77
CA ASN A 672 -39.00 -12.64 1.89
C ASN A 672 -38.54 -12.67 3.36
N SER A 673 -38.19 -13.85 3.85
CA SER A 673 -37.73 -14.07 5.23
C SER A 673 -36.37 -14.78 5.26
N VAL A 674 -35.39 -14.20 5.96
CA VAL A 674 -34.07 -14.80 6.14
C VAL A 674 -34.04 -15.71 7.38
N LYS A 675 -33.19 -16.74 7.35
CA LYS A 675 -32.93 -17.61 8.51
C LYS A 675 -31.88 -16.93 9.39
N VAL A 676 -32.24 -16.49 10.59
CA VAL A 676 -31.32 -15.80 11.50
C VAL A 676 -30.78 -16.78 12.54
N LEU A 677 -29.46 -16.94 12.62
CA LEU A 677 -28.81 -17.63 13.74
C LEU A 677 -29.01 -16.80 15.01
N GLY A 678 -29.81 -17.30 15.94
CA GLY A 678 -30.10 -16.65 17.21
C GLY A 678 -29.17 -17.07 18.35
N ASP A 679 -28.86 -18.36 18.46
CA ASP A 679 -27.97 -18.87 19.50
C ASP A 679 -27.24 -20.17 19.09
N PHE A 680 -26.18 -20.54 19.82
CA PHE A 680 -25.41 -21.78 19.65
C PHE A 680 -24.63 -22.16 20.94
N SER A 681 -24.10 -23.38 21.00
CA SER A 681 -23.24 -23.84 22.09
C SER A 681 -21.79 -23.34 21.92
N SER A 682 -21.42 -22.34 22.70
CA SER A 682 -20.06 -21.78 22.71
C SER A 682 -18.98 -22.82 23.10
N GLU A 683 -19.31 -23.77 23.98
CA GLU A 683 -18.40 -24.85 24.38
C GLU A 683 -18.05 -25.76 23.19
N GLU A 684 -19.05 -26.25 22.45
CA GLU A 684 -18.77 -27.01 21.23
C GLU A 684 -18.08 -26.13 20.18
N TYR A 685 -18.48 -24.87 20.00
CA TYR A 685 -17.83 -23.94 19.05
C TYR A 685 -16.29 -23.86 19.24
N TYR A 686 -15.81 -23.44 20.41
CA TYR A 686 -14.36 -23.29 20.64
C TYR A 686 -13.61 -24.64 20.52
N LYS A 687 -14.26 -25.73 20.94
CA LYS A 687 -13.76 -27.10 20.82
C LYS A 687 -13.66 -27.57 19.35
N ARG A 688 -14.63 -27.23 18.49
CA ARG A 688 -14.58 -27.55 17.04
C ARG A 688 -13.49 -26.73 16.33
N VAL A 689 -13.37 -25.44 16.62
CA VAL A 689 -12.31 -24.59 16.05
C VAL A 689 -10.93 -25.16 16.40
N ALA A 690 -10.66 -25.41 17.69
CA ALA A 690 -9.36 -25.95 18.10
C ALA A 690 -9.08 -27.35 17.51
N ASN A 691 -10.05 -28.26 17.56
CA ASN A 691 -9.89 -29.62 17.03
C ASN A 691 -9.67 -29.64 15.50
N SER A 692 -10.31 -28.74 14.75
CA SER A 692 -10.09 -28.62 13.30
C SER A 692 -8.68 -28.11 12.99
N LEU A 693 -8.24 -27.06 13.69
CA LEU A 693 -6.90 -26.49 13.53
C LEU A 693 -5.80 -27.49 13.89
N GLY A 694 -5.93 -28.21 15.01
CA GLY A 694 -4.99 -29.26 15.41
C GLY A 694 -5.07 -30.58 14.62
N ASN A 695 -5.99 -30.72 13.65
CA ASN A 695 -6.17 -31.98 12.93
C ASN A 695 -5.04 -32.26 11.93
N MET A 696 -4.09 -33.09 12.34
CA MET A 696 -2.91 -33.55 11.59
C MET A 696 -3.20 -34.23 10.23
N LYS A 697 -4.45 -34.69 9.95
CA LYS A 697 -4.77 -35.41 8.70
C LYS A 697 -4.79 -34.53 7.45
N GLN A 698 -4.89 -33.21 7.63
CA GLN A 698 -5.02 -32.23 6.56
C GLN A 698 -4.30 -30.97 7.02
N THR A 699 -2.98 -31.04 7.08
CA THR A 699 -2.09 -29.98 7.57
C THR A 699 -1.26 -29.39 6.43
N ALA A 700 -0.60 -28.25 6.66
CA ALA A 700 0.20 -27.55 5.66
C ALA A 700 1.22 -28.45 4.93
N VAL A 701 1.35 -28.27 3.62
CA VAL A 701 2.35 -28.98 2.77
C VAL A 701 3.71 -28.29 2.78
N ILE A 702 3.74 -27.02 3.18
CA ILE A 702 4.94 -26.22 3.44
C ILE A 702 4.58 -25.23 4.55
N THR A 703 5.40 -25.15 5.60
CA THR A 703 4.98 -24.59 6.90
C THR A 703 5.25 -23.10 7.07
N SER A 704 6.30 -22.57 6.43
CA SER A 704 6.82 -21.23 6.70
C SER A 704 7.84 -20.78 5.65
N PHE A 705 8.15 -19.47 5.62
CA PHE A 705 9.25 -18.93 4.82
C PHE A 705 10.64 -19.46 5.28
N GLU A 706 10.82 -19.79 6.56
CA GLU A 706 12.08 -20.38 7.05
C GLU A 706 12.30 -21.79 6.47
N GLU A 707 11.28 -22.65 6.50
CA GLU A 707 11.36 -23.96 5.85
C GLU A 707 11.58 -23.82 4.33
N GLN A 708 10.84 -22.91 3.68
CA GLN A 708 10.92 -22.69 2.25
C GLN A 708 12.31 -22.21 1.81
N THR A 709 12.92 -21.30 2.57
CA THR A 709 14.30 -20.84 2.31
C THR A 709 15.33 -21.94 2.62
N ILE A 710 15.10 -22.82 3.60
CA ILE A 710 15.92 -24.02 3.80
C ILE A 710 15.82 -24.97 2.59
N ILE A 711 14.63 -25.16 2.02
CA ILE A 711 14.41 -25.98 0.81
C ILE A 711 15.17 -25.37 -0.38
N TRP A 712 14.98 -24.08 -0.69
CA TRP A 712 15.65 -23.42 -1.81
C TRP A 712 17.18 -23.25 -1.63
N SER A 713 17.70 -23.37 -0.40
CA SER A 713 19.13 -23.35 -0.10
C SER A 713 19.82 -24.71 -0.23
N ARG A 714 19.07 -25.81 -0.32
CA ARG A 714 19.61 -27.18 -0.34
C ARG A 714 19.45 -27.85 -1.70
N PRO A 715 20.43 -28.65 -2.17
CA PRO A 715 20.25 -29.46 -3.37
C PRO A 715 19.03 -30.37 -3.21
N PRO A 716 18.15 -30.49 -4.23
CA PRO A 716 17.07 -31.46 -4.19
C PRO A 716 17.61 -32.86 -3.94
N VAL A 717 17.09 -33.52 -2.90
CA VAL A 717 17.41 -34.92 -2.64
C VAL A 717 16.95 -35.73 -3.85
N LYS A 718 17.86 -36.49 -4.45
CA LYS A 718 17.47 -37.50 -5.43
C LYS A 718 16.70 -38.60 -4.70
N LEU A 719 15.38 -38.50 -4.72
CA LEU A 719 14.53 -39.68 -4.64
C LEU A 719 14.89 -40.54 -5.86
N GLU A 720 15.36 -41.76 -5.61
CA GLU A 720 15.52 -42.77 -6.65
C GLU A 720 14.11 -43.20 -7.12
N ALA A 721 13.99 -43.50 -8.42
CA ALA A 721 12.71 -43.59 -9.14
C ALA A 721 12.10 -44.99 -9.14
#